data_AF-A0A2G2F5V2-F1
#
_entry.id   AF-A0A2G2F5V2-F1
#
_cell.length_a   1.000
_cell.length_b   1.000
_cell.length_c   1.000
_cell.angle_alpha   90.00
_cell.angle_beta   90.00
_cell.angle_gamma   90.00
#
_symmetry.space_group_name_H-M   'P 1'
#
loop_
_entity.id
_entity.type
_entity.pdbx_description
1 polymer ?
#
loop_
_entity_poly.entity_id
_entity_poly.type
_entity_poly.pdbx_seq_one_letter_code
_entity_poly.pdbx_strand_id
1 'polypeptide(L)'
;MQRDVFSIRFVTSLFINTNNSMKILVTILTLFIAQQAISQELIRKNISSEDPYNFYINDNDSTNLFYYKMVPKEQPIGVLTILPSGGESIESMLSQITLHEEALKNNFLVIFPSYNWGTIQQIPEIDFFDTIFKQVVEEHNVSKDNFIFCGLSNGAMISLTYGLRATRDSSTYLVPKGIIGLDPPLDLTRFYRYCEREIKRDASEAGVAEAKWIKSVYEQVYGGSPDSVPMRYQEASVFTYGAEKGGNAQYFNDIAIRMHSDLNVDFLINERNRDLYDWNGSDIVAFVNQLKLNGHKQAEVVITKNKGRRPDGSLHPHSWSIIETDATIEWMLKLLDNNVTDKGELYDVHDLLSKSAYLEDLEQLVDSIKTYHPQPYEFISEQDFDYSVNHTKQLITDSTTIAQFSWMCNSITAMVGCLHTSTNSGNILRYLPDMFFPVKAQFVDNKLYLMETYTDLKPGLEILKINDVDVLRIKKEIAAHISSDGYNHNFTDAIINEHFSYFCTTQLNFPTTYQIEVQENGIKKKVDLKRDSLINGNNVAPLKPENLDFSINASENLATITIRSFVYYDERLPVFKSFIDSCFRQIESKQIENVVIDLRDNGGGDPYCAAHLLQYISNEPFRYYKKSTTSAYKDLEKKIKPFENNFNGNLYVLINSLCASTTGHLSSILAHKNLGTLIGSETGATYSCNAHNIQFELENTGIRAFIATKTYQTDVVGMKKNRGILPDYEINRSLEDIIDKKDLEMEKVMELIDAE
;
A
#
# COMPACT_ATOMS: atom_id res chain seq x y z
N MET A 1 46.94 23.59 -19.59
CA MET A 1 46.49 23.95 -20.95
C MET A 1 45.06 24.47 -20.81
N GLN A 2 44.90 25.80 -20.78
CA GLN A 2 44.25 26.58 -21.83
C GLN A 2 42.73 26.31 -21.99
N ARG A 3 41.90 27.11 -21.30
CA ARG A 3 41.09 28.20 -21.86
C ARG A 3 40.08 28.65 -20.80
N ASP A 4 40.21 29.91 -20.38
CA ASP A 4 39.14 30.87 -20.05
C ASP A 4 39.71 31.99 -19.18
N VAL A 5 40.57 32.76 -19.83
CA VAL A 5 41.05 34.07 -19.37
C VAL A 5 40.68 35.04 -20.49
N PHE A 6 39.40 35.43 -20.59
CA PHE A 6 38.96 36.51 -21.49
C PHE A 6 37.62 37.10 -21.02
N SER A 7 37.63 37.75 -19.85
CA SER A 7 36.60 38.74 -19.48
C SER A 7 37.01 39.72 -18.36
N ILE A 8 38.20 39.60 -17.76
CA ILE A 8 38.67 40.48 -16.65
C ILE A 8 39.57 41.64 -17.15
N ARG A 9 39.37 42.17 -18.36
CA ARG A 9 40.22 43.26 -18.89
C ARG A 9 39.51 44.47 -19.52
N PHE A 10 38.23 44.68 -19.23
CA PHE A 10 37.49 45.84 -19.77
C PHE A 10 36.82 46.75 -18.72
N VAL A 11 37.22 46.68 -17.44
CA VAL A 11 36.70 47.60 -16.40
C VAL A 11 37.81 48.40 -15.69
N THR A 12 39.07 48.28 -16.12
CA THR A 12 40.22 48.93 -15.45
C THR A 12 40.75 50.20 -16.13
N SER A 13 40.03 50.83 -17.08
CA SER A 13 40.53 52.03 -17.77
C SER A 13 39.59 53.24 -17.85
N LEU A 14 38.48 53.28 -17.11
CA LEU A 14 37.69 54.50 -16.92
C LEU A 14 37.13 54.49 -15.50
N PHE A 15 37.80 55.13 -14.54
CA PHE A 15 37.21 55.78 -13.35
C PHE A 15 38.29 56.51 -12.53
N ILE A 16 39.24 57.15 -13.22
CA ILE A 16 39.96 58.31 -12.68
C ILE A 16 39.06 59.50 -13.01
N ASN A 17 38.54 60.17 -11.98
CA ASN A 17 37.58 61.29 -12.00
C ASN A 17 36.08 60.96 -12.14
N THR A 18 35.44 60.50 -11.06
CA THR A 18 34.03 60.84 -10.75
C THR A 18 33.76 60.84 -9.23
N ASN A 19 32.89 61.75 -8.80
CA ASN A 19 32.60 62.15 -7.42
C ASN A 19 32.26 61.04 -6.41
N ASN A 20 32.64 61.28 -5.15
CA ASN A 20 32.42 60.40 -3.98
C ASN A 20 30.95 59.98 -3.77
N SER A 21 29.99 60.76 -4.26
CA SER A 21 28.55 60.45 -4.16
C SER A 21 28.13 59.22 -4.97
N MET A 22 28.86 58.87 -6.03
CA MET A 22 28.55 57.73 -6.91
C MET A 22 29.21 56.42 -6.44
N LYS A 23 30.28 56.50 -5.63
CA LYS A 23 30.88 55.34 -4.96
C LYS A 23 30.01 54.80 -3.83
N ILE A 24 29.29 55.68 -3.11
CA ILE A 24 28.35 55.28 -2.07
C ILE A 24 27.11 54.61 -2.68
N LEU A 25 26.62 55.10 -3.83
CA LEU A 25 25.46 54.50 -4.50
C LEU A 25 25.77 53.12 -5.10
N VAL A 26 26.97 52.89 -5.65
CA VAL A 26 27.38 51.59 -6.20
C VAL A 26 27.80 50.60 -5.10
N THR A 27 28.32 51.06 -3.96
CA THR A 27 28.59 50.19 -2.80
C THR A 27 27.29 49.77 -2.10
N ILE A 28 26.26 50.63 -2.08
CA ILE A 28 24.93 50.27 -1.59
C ILE A 28 24.20 49.34 -2.59
N LEU A 29 24.41 49.49 -3.91
CA LEU A 29 23.85 48.57 -4.91
C LEU A 29 24.56 47.20 -4.96
N THR A 30 25.84 47.12 -4.62
CA THR A 30 26.58 45.84 -4.54
C THR A 30 26.40 45.12 -3.19
N LEU A 31 26.07 45.84 -2.11
CA LEU A 31 25.55 45.24 -0.87
C LEU A 31 24.09 44.78 -0.98
N PHE A 32 23.31 45.29 -1.94
CA PHE A 32 21.96 44.78 -2.24
C PHE A 32 21.92 43.61 -3.22
N ILE A 33 23.01 43.32 -3.95
CA ILE A 33 23.10 42.19 -4.89
C ILE A 33 23.87 40.99 -4.27
N ALA A 34 24.39 41.12 -3.04
CA ALA A 34 25.01 40.03 -2.28
C ALA A 34 24.13 39.45 -1.15
N GLN A 35 22.84 39.81 -1.08
CA GLN A 35 21.88 39.28 -0.09
C GLN A 35 20.55 38.82 -0.71
N GLN A 36 20.62 38.15 -1.86
CA GLN A 36 19.51 37.29 -2.32
C GLN A 36 20.03 35.89 -2.69
N ALA A 37 20.77 35.27 -1.78
CA ALA A 37 20.55 33.85 -1.53
C ALA A 37 19.39 33.81 -0.54
N ILE A 38 18.16 33.71 -1.05
CA ILE A 38 17.00 33.38 -0.20
C ILE A 38 17.34 32.00 0.37
N SER A 39 17.80 31.93 1.63
CA SER A 39 17.82 30.66 2.35
C SER A 39 16.38 30.19 2.36
N GLN A 40 16.13 28.97 1.90
CA GLN A 40 14.78 28.42 1.92
C GLN A 40 14.26 28.45 3.36
N GLU A 41 13.16 29.16 3.59
CA GLU A 41 12.70 29.49 4.94
C GLU A 41 12.20 28.22 5.66
N LEU A 42 12.53 28.09 6.94
CA LEU A 42 12.00 27.05 7.81
C LEU A 42 10.57 27.43 8.21
N ILE A 43 9.58 26.74 7.66
CA ILE A 43 8.16 27.09 7.82
C ILE A 43 7.55 26.21 8.91
N ARG A 44 6.97 26.82 9.96
CA ARG A 44 6.19 26.09 10.98
C ARG A 44 4.75 25.88 10.54
N LYS A 45 4.23 24.67 10.71
CA LYS A 45 2.82 24.31 10.51
C LYS A 45 2.27 23.70 11.79
N ASN A 46 1.25 24.33 12.37
CA ASN A 46 0.60 23.83 13.58
C ASN A 46 -0.36 22.68 13.22
N ILE A 47 -0.38 21.64 14.05
CA ILE A 47 -1.27 20.47 13.94
C ILE A 47 -2.32 20.50 15.04
N SER A 48 -1.91 20.70 16.29
CA SER A 48 -2.80 20.74 17.46
C SER A 48 -2.27 21.75 18.47
N SER A 49 -3.16 22.37 19.25
CA SER A 49 -2.79 23.21 20.39
C SER A 49 -2.48 22.42 21.67
N GLU A 50 -2.75 21.11 21.65
CA GLU A 50 -2.55 20.19 22.77
C GLU A 50 -1.66 19.01 22.35
N ASP A 51 -0.71 18.68 23.22
CA ASP A 51 0.14 17.49 23.19
C ASP A 51 -0.22 16.60 24.38
N PRO A 52 -1.31 15.82 24.30
CA PRO A 52 -1.79 15.02 25.42
C PRO A 52 -0.86 13.85 25.78
N TYR A 53 0.13 13.56 24.93
CA TYR A 53 1.03 12.41 25.07
C TYR A 53 2.48 12.81 25.34
N ASN A 54 2.79 14.11 25.44
CA ASN A 54 4.13 14.66 25.57
C ASN A 54 5.07 14.12 24.48
N PHE A 55 4.63 14.19 23.22
CA PHE A 55 5.48 13.91 22.06
C PHE A 55 6.69 14.81 22.00
N TYR A 56 6.55 16.08 22.39
CA TYR A 56 7.62 17.07 22.34
C TYR A 56 7.83 17.71 23.70
N ILE A 57 9.07 17.64 24.20
CA ILE A 57 9.48 18.22 25.50
C ILE A 57 10.69 19.13 25.31
N ASN A 58 11.04 19.86 26.38
CA ASN A 58 12.15 20.83 26.41
C ASN A 58 11.96 22.00 25.41
N ASP A 59 10.71 22.42 25.20
CA ASP A 59 10.31 23.41 24.20
C ASP A 59 9.72 24.70 24.82
N ASN A 60 10.16 25.04 26.03
CA ASN A 60 9.62 26.11 26.87
C ASN A 60 8.15 25.89 27.31
N ASP A 61 7.81 24.64 27.65
CA ASP A 61 6.48 24.22 28.12
C ASP A 61 5.36 24.44 27.07
N SER A 62 5.69 24.35 25.77
CA SER A 62 4.68 24.51 24.72
C SER A 62 3.86 23.23 24.60
N THR A 63 2.54 23.36 24.60
CA THR A 63 1.63 22.21 24.40
C THR A 63 1.26 22.03 22.93
N ASN A 64 1.86 22.78 22.00
CA ASN A 64 1.45 22.73 20.61
C ASN A 64 2.17 21.61 19.87
N LEU A 65 1.42 20.75 19.19
CA LEU A 65 1.97 19.86 18.17
C LEU A 65 2.07 20.59 16.84
N PHE A 66 3.22 20.46 16.18
CA PHE A 66 3.52 21.12 14.92
C PHE A 66 4.52 20.28 14.11
N TYR A 67 4.82 20.73 12.90
CA TYR A 67 6.04 20.32 12.21
C TYR A 67 6.67 21.53 11.53
N TYR A 68 7.99 21.51 11.41
CA TYR A 68 8.68 22.39 10.47
C TYR A 68 8.79 21.72 9.11
N LYS A 69 8.78 22.54 8.06
CA LYS A 69 9.09 22.08 6.70
C LYS A 69 10.02 23.06 5.99
N MET A 70 10.81 22.52 5.08
CA MET A 70 11.61 23.25 4.11
C MET A 70 11.25 22.69 2.72
N VAL A 71 10.84 23.57 1.81
CA VAL A 71 10.31 23.18 0.49
C VAL A 71 11.33 23.58 -0.58
N PRO A 72 11.84 22.66 -1.43
CA PRO A 72 12.82 22.96 -2.47
C PRO A 72 12.27 23.93 -3.53
N LYS A 73 13.16 24.49 -4.37
CA LYS A 73 12.75 25.49 -5.37
C LYS A 73 11.97 24.85 -6.52
N GLU A 74 12.39 23.67 -6.90
CA GLU A 74 11.75 22.82 -7.89
C GLU A 74 10.75 21.87 -7.22
N GLN A 75 9.94 21.17 -8.04
CA GLN A 75 8.99 20.18 -7.53
C GLN A 75 9.71 19.09 -6.71
N PRO A 76 9.24 18.77 -5.48
CA PRO A 76 9.88 17.76 -4.66
C PRO A 76 9.90 16.37 -5.33
N ILE A 77 11.07 15.73 -5.35
CA ILE A 77 11.22 14.36 -5.88
C ILE A 77 10.86 13.29 -4.82
N GLY A 78 10.89 13.68 -3.55
CA GLY A 78 10.57 12.86 -2.39
C GLY A 78 10.58 13.70 -1.10
N VAL A 79 10.28 13.06 0.02
CA VAL A 79 10.24 13.69 1.35
C VAL A 79 11.26 13.05 2.27
N LEU A 80 12.11 13.87 2.90
CA LEU A 80 12.97 13.46 4.00
C LEU A 80 12.34 13.90 5.33
N THR A 81 11.97 12.93 6.17
CA THR A 81 11.49 13.19 7.54
C THR A 81 12.63 12.99 8.51
N ILE A 82 13.01 14.04 9.26
CA ILE A 82 14.11 13.97 10.23
C ILE A 82 13.55 14.10 11.65
N LEU A 83 13.89 13.11 12.49
CA LEU A 83 13.38 12.97 13.86
C LEU A 83 14.53 13.08 14.88
N PRO A 84 14.44 13.98 15.87
CA PRO A 84 15.47 14.21 16.86
C PRO A 84 15.62 13.02 17.84
N SER A 85 16.72 13.05 18.61
CA SER A 85 16.93 12.12 19.72
C SER A 85 15.98 12.40 20.89
N GLY A 86 15.90 11.44 21.83
CA GLY A 86 15.19 11.58 23.10
C GLY A 86 15.53 12.89 23.82
N GLY A 87 14.54 13.76 24.03
CA GLY A 87 14.65 15.05 24.73
C GLY A 87 15.38 16.17 23.97
N GLU A 88 15.80 15.94 22.73
CA GLU A 88 16.50 16.92 21.89
C GLU A 88 15.49 17.82 21.14
N SER A 89 15.65 19.15 21.21
CA SER A 89 14.81 20.05 20.41
C SER A 89 15.21 20.03 18.94
N ILE A 90 14.28 20.35 18.03
CA ILE A 90 14.55 20.46 16.59
C ILE A 90 15.65 21.48 16.32
N GLU A 91 15.67 22.61 17.03
CA GLU A 91 16.70 23.65 16.88
C GLU A 91 18.09 23.12 17.26
N SER A 92 18.17 22.34 18.34
CA SER A 92 19.41 21.70 18.77
C SER A 92 19.89 20.67 17.75
N MET A 93 18.97 19.86 17.21
CA MET A 93 19.28 18.90 16.15
C MET A 93 19.78 19.62 14.88
N LEU A 94 19.08 20.66 14.41
CA LEU A 94 19.44 21.42 13.22
C LEU A 94 20.84 22.04 13.31
N SER A 95 21.29 22.42 14.51
CA SER A 95 22.64 22.92 14.74
C SER A 95 23.75 21.86 14.58
N GLN A 96 23.38 20.57 14.49
CA GLN A 96 24.30 19.43 14.47
C GLN A 96 24.39 18.71 13.11
N ILE A 97 23.47 18.98 12.19
CA ILE A 97 23.39 18.28 10.90
C ILE A 97 23.39 19.24 9.72
N THR A 98 23.96 18.80 8.59
CA THR A 98 23.83 19.47 7.29
C THR A 98 22.95 18.69 6.31
N LEU A 99 22.43 17.51 6.72
CA LEU A 99 21.65 16.62 5.87
C LEU A 99 20.44 17.31 5.25
N HIS A 100 19.72 18.12 6.02
CA HIS A 100 18.54 18.84 5.55
C HIS A 100 18.87 19.86 4.45
N GLU A 101 20.00 20.59 4.59
CA GLU A 101 20.46 21.55 3.59
C GLU A 101 20.82 20.86 2.27
N GLU A 102 21.53 19.72 2.36
CA GLU A 102 21.94 18.98 1.17
C GLU A 102 20.77 18.25 0.51
N ALA A 103 19.81 17.75 1.28
CA ALA A 103 18.56 17.19 0.77
C ALA A 103 17.76 18.22 -0.04
N LEU A 104 17.65 19.46 0.46
CA LEU A 104 17.00 20.56 -0.27
C LEU A 104 17.68 20.90 -1.60
N LYS A 105 19.02 20.93 -1.62
CA LYS A 105 19.78 21.14 -2.87
C LYS A 105 19.50 20.05 -3.92
N ASN A 106 19.15 18.86 -3.47
CA ASN A 106 18.81 17.70 -4.30
C ASN A 106 17.28 17.51 -4.44
N ASN A 107 16.49 18.59 -4.29
CA ASN A 107 15.04 18.63 -4.50
C ASN A 107 14.20 17.73 -3.60
N PHE A 108 14.69 17.37 -2.40
CA PHE A 108 13.83 16.79 -1.37
C PHE A 108 13.08 17.89 -0.63
N LEU A 109 11.80 17.63 -0.34
CA LEU A 109 11.09 18.34 0.71
C LEU A 109 11.53 17.77 2.05
N VAL A 110 11.89 18.62 3.02
CA VAL A 110 12.35 18.16 4.33
C VAL A 110 11.35 18.56 5.40
N ILE A 111 10.95 17.62 6.25
CA ILE A 111 10.06 17.87 7.39
C ILE A 111 10.64 17.42 8.72
N PHE A 112 10.23 18.12 9.77
CA PHE A 112 10.65 17.91 11.15
C PHE A 112 9.41 17.92 12.06
N PRO A 113 8.78 16.75 12.30
CA PRO A 113 7.69 16.63 13.28
C PRO A 113 8.15 17.07 14.67
N SER A 114 7.28 17.73 15.45
CA SER A 114 7.51 18.03 16.87
C SER A 114 7.40 16.73 17.69
N TYR A 115 8.43 15.89 17.61
CA TYR A 115 8.54 14.64 18.35
C TYR A 115 9.97 14.45 18.83
N ASN A 116 10.18 14.36 20.13
CA ASN A 116 11.47 14.00 20.73
C ASN A 116 11.31 13.14 21.99
N TRP A 117 10.11 12.70 22.35
CA TRP A 117 9.88 11.92 23.57
C TRP A 117 8.81 10.84 23.36
N GLY A 118 7.55 11.20 23.54
CA GLY A 118 6.38 10.34 23.34
C GLY A 118 6.30 9.13 24.25
N THR A 119 5.61 8.10 23.75
CA THR A 119 5.20 6.88 24.43
C THR A 119 6.05 5.69 24.01
N ILE A 120 6.19 4.71 24.89
CA ILE A 120 6.98 3.50 24.60
C ILE A 120 6.31 2.60 23.56
N GLN A 121 4.97 2.53 23.55
CA GLN A 121 4.24 1.69 22.59
C GLN A 121 4.13 2.35 21.21
N GLN A 122 4.36 3.66 21.13
CA GLN A 122 4.44 4.41 19.88
C GLN A 122 3.17 4.29 19.03
N ILE A 123 1.99 4.23 19.65
CA ILE A 123 0.69 4.16 18.93
C ILE A 123 0.24 5.56 18.49
N PRO A 124 0.00 6.52 19.41
CA PRO A 124 -0.57 7.81 19.03
C PRO A 124 0.40 8.68 18.17
N GLU A 125 1.69 8.38 18.19
CA GLU A 125 2.73 8.99 17.35
C GLU A 125 2.50 8.69 15.87
N ILE A 126 2.03 7.49 15.55
CA ILE A 126 1.76 7.06 14.17
C ILE A 126 0.63 7.93 13.60
N ASP A 127 -0.45 8.12 14.35
CA ASP A 127 -1.59 8.96 13.94
C ASP A 127 -1.16 10.42 13.74
N PHE A 128 -0.30 10.92 14.63
CA PHE A 128 0.29 12.25 14.51
C PHE A 128 1.12 12.41 13.23
N PHE A 129 1.99 11.43 12.95
CA PHE A 129 2.81 11.44 11.74
C PHE A 129 1.98 11.28 10.46
N ASP A 130 0.99 10.39 10.46
CA ASP A 130 0.07 10.21 9.33
C ASP A 130 -0.69 11.50 9.01
N THR A 131 -1.08 12.27 10.03
CA THR A 131 -1.70 13.59 9.86
C THR A 131 -0.76 14.55 9.13
N ILE A 132 0.51 14.60 9.53
CA ILE A 132 1.54 15.42 8.87
C ILE A 132 1.76 14.96 7.43
N PHE A 133 1.93 13.65 7.21
CA PHE A 133 2.26 13.10 5.90
C PHE A 133 1.13 13.30 4.89
N LYS A 134 -0.14 13.13 5.30
CA LYS A 134 -1.31 13.46 4.49
C LYS A 134 -1.28 14.92 4.04
N GLN A 135 -1.06 15.84 5.00
CA GLN A 135 -0.99 17.27 4.70
C GLN A 135 0.16 17.60 3.73
N VAL A 136 1.33 16.97 3.89
CA VAL A 136 2.50 17.19 3.01
C VAL A 136 2.25 16.66 1.60
N VAL A 137 1.66 15.46 1.46
CA VAL A 137 1.29 14.89 0.16
C VAL A 137 0.30 15.80 -0.57
N GLU A 138 -0.75 16.25 0.12
CA GLU A 138 -1.79 17.12 -0.42
C GLU A 138 -1.25 18.51 -0.81
N GLU A 139 -0.45 19.14 0.05
CA GLU A 139 0.02 20.51 -0.18
C GLU A 139 1.12 20.60 -1.25
N HIS A 140 1.96 19.57 -1.40
CA HIS A 140 3.13 19.62 -2.29
C HIS A 140 3.07 18.67 -3.47
N ASN A 141 1.99 17.90 -3.61
CA ASN A 141 1.80 16.92 -4.70
C ASN A 141 3.02 15.98 -4.86
N VAL A 142 3.55 15.51 -3.74
CA VAL A 142 4.67 14.56 -3.68
C VAL A 142 4.14 13.15 -3.51
N SER A 143 4.77 12.16 -4.15
CA SER A 143 4.33 10.76 -4.02
C SER A 143 4.46 10.28 -2.57
N LYS A 144 3.39 9.66 -2.07
CA LYS A 144 3.40 8.98 -0.76
C LYS A 144 4.40 7.83 -0.68
N ASP A 145 4.82 7.30 -1.83
CA ASP A 145 5.78 6.18 -1.92
C ASP A 145 7.24 6.66 -1.86
N ASN A 146 7.50 7.97 -1.84
CA ASN A 146 8.84 8.56 -1.88
C ASN A 146 9.25 9.23 -0.54
N PHE A 147 8.78 8.68 0.58
CA PHE A 147 9.16 9.14 1.92
C PHE A 147 10.36 8.36 2.45
N ILE A 148 11.37 9.07 2.95
CA ILE A 148 12.56 8.51 3.61
C ILE A 148 12.63 9.08 5.03
N PHE A 149 12.83 8.22 6.02
CA PHE A 149 12.93 8.63 7.42
C PHE A 149 14.37 8.59 7.90
N CYS A 150 14.74 9.56 8.74
CA CYS A 150 16.06 9.62 9.36
C CYS A 150 15.92 10.01 10.83
N GLY A 151 16.57 9.27 11.72
CA GLY A 151 16.54 9.59 13.14
C GLY A 151 17.79 9.14 13.89
N LEU A 152 18.01 9.74 15.07
CA LEU A 152 19.02 9.33 16.04
C LEU A 152 18.32 8.75 17.27
N SER A 153 18.81 7.64 17.79
CA SER A 153 18.34 7.07 19.06
C SER A 153 16.82 6.81 19.04
N ASN A 154 16.06 7.46 19.93
CA ASN A 154 14.59 7.39 19.94
C ASN A 154 13.95 7.80 18.60
N GLY A 155 14.50 8.79 17.90
CA GLY A 155 14.05 9.18 16.56
C GLY A 155 14.23 8.06 15.52
N ALA A 156 15.31 7.28 15.63
CA ALA A 156 15.51 6.08 14.81
C ALA A 156 14.55 4.95 15.23
N MET A 157 14.30 4.79 16.52
CA MET A 157 13.35 3.79 17.03
C MET A 157 11.95 4.02 16.48
N ILE A 158 11.40 5.23 16.59
CA ILE A 158 10.07 5.51 16.03
C ILE A 158 10.04 5.38 14.50
N SER A 159 11.14 5.71 13.80
CA SER A 159 11.23 5.52 12.35
C SER A 159 11.12 4.04 11.97
N LEU A 160 11.83 3.17 12.70
CA LEU A 160 11.79 1.72 12.51
C LEU A 160 10.45 1.12 12.95
N THR A 161 9.86 1.58 14.05
CA THR A 161 8.54 1.14 14.50
C THR A 161 7.45 1.53 13.50
N TYR A 162 7.51 2.74 12.92
CA TYR A 162 6.60 3.14 11.85
C TYR A 162 6.73 2.20 10.65
N GLY A 163 7.97 1.93 10.20
CA GLY A 163 8.22 0.97 9.11
C GLY A 163 7.73 -0.45 9.41
N LEU A 164 7.94 -0.93 10.64
CA LEU A 164 7.45 -2.22 11.12
C LEU A 164 5.92 -2.28 11.07
N ARG A 165 5.23 -1.27 11.61
CA ARG A 165 3.76 -1.21 11.58
C ARG A 165 3.21 -1.07 10.17
N ALA A 166 3.88 -0.30 9.32
CA ALA A 166 3.51 -0.12 7.92
C ALA A 166 3.51 -1.45 7.15
N THR A 167 4.44 -2.34 7.46
CA THR A 167 4.64 -3.62 6.75
C THR A 167 3.95 -4.80 7.42
N ARG A 168 4.09 -4.95 8.75
CA ARG A 168 3.50 -6.02 9.54
C ARG A 168 1.99 -5.82 9.73
N ASP A 169 1.59 -4.60 10.07
CA ASP A 169 0.23 -4.31 10.55
C ASP A 169 -0.61 -3.58 9.47
N SER A 170 0.03 -3.05 8.42
CA SER A 170 -0.60 -2.21 7.38
C SER A 170 -1.42 -1.05 7.97
N SER A 171 -0.96 -0.49 9.09
CA SER A 171 -1.72 0.44 9.93
C SER A 171 -1.28 1.90 9.82
N THR A 172 -0.55 2.25 8.75
CA THR A 172 0.03 3.59 8.54
C THR A 172 -0.42 4.16 7.20
N TYR A 173 -0.35 5.49 7.04
CA TYR A 173 -0.73 6.17 5.80
C TYR A 173 0.17 5.82 4.60
N LEU A 174 1.46 5.59 4.86
CA LEU A 174 2.46 5.21 3.86
C LEU A 174 3.41 4.15 4.37
N VAL A 175 4.15 3.50 3.46
CA VAL A 175 5.32 2.67 3.77
C VAL A 175 6.56 3.47 3.40
N PRO A 176 7.50 3.74 4.32
CA PRO A 176 8.69 4.52 3.97
C PRO A 176 9.53 3.75 2.94
N LYS A 177 10.00 4.45 1.90
CA LYS A 177 10.90 3.91 0.87
C LYS A 177 12.23 3.47 1.47
N GLY A 178 12.70 4.20 2.48
CA GLY A 178 13.90 3.85 3.22
C GLY A 178 13.94 4.48 4.61
N ILE A 179 14.73 3.87 5.49
CA ILE A 179 14.95 4.31 6.87
C ILE A 179 16.45 4.40 7.14
N ILE A 180 16.87 5.56 7.63
CA ILE A 180 18.22 5.87 8.07
C ILE A 180 18.22 5.94 9.60
N GLY A 181 18.80 4.94 10.26
CA GLY A 181 18.83 4.85 11.72
C GLY A 181 20.21 5.09 12.30
N LEU A 182 20.36 6.10 13.17
CA LEU A 182 21.62 6.38 13.87
C LEU A 182 21.54 5.84 15.31
N ASP A 183 22.38 4.85 15.58
CA ASP A 183 22.65 4.27 16.91
C ASP A 183 21.44 3.89 17.80
N PRO A 184 20.32 3.33 17.28
CA PRO A 184 19.18 2.93 18.11
C PRO A 184 19.39 1.60 18.87
N PRO A 185 18.74 1.42 20.04
CA PRO A 185 18.66 0.13 20.73
C PRO A 185 17.58 -0.78 20.14
N LEU A 186 17.94 -1.78 19.33
CA LEU A 186 16.97 -2.57 18.53
C LEU A 186 16.33 -3.76 19.26
N ASP A 187 17.04 -4.38 20.20
CA ASP A 187 16.60 -5.55 20.98
C ASP A 187 16.30 -5.13 22.42
N LEU A 188 15.03 -5.04 22.76
CA LEU A 188 14.59 -4.51 24.05
C LEU A 188 14.91 -5.45 25.21
N THR A 189 15.04 -6.76 24.96
CA THR A 189 15.50 -7.70 25.98
C THR A 189 16.96 -7.42 26.32
N ARG A 190 17.82 -7.31 25.30
CA ARG A 190 19.24 -7.02 25.49
C ARG A 190 19.48 -5.63 26.07
N PHE A 191 18.68 -4.65 25.66
CA PHE A 191 18.72 -3.30 26.21
C PHE A 191 18.31 -3.26 27.69
N TYR A 192 17.26 -3.99 28.07
CA TYR A 192 16.89 -4.15 29.49
C TYR A 192 18.03 -4.77 30.31
N ARG A 193 18.74 -5.78 29.77
CA ARG A 193 19.92 -6.36 30.43
C ARG A 193 21.10 -5.39 30.51
N TYR A 194 21.27 -4.54 29.51
CA TYR A 194 22.23 -3.44 29.58
C TYR A 194 21.90 -2.52 30.75
N CYS A 195 20.64 -2.11 30.93
CA CYS A 195 20.23 -1.29 32.08
C CYS A 195 20.54 -1.96 33.42
N GLU A 196 20.37 -3.28 33.55
CA GLU A 196 20.76 -4.02 34.76
C GLU A 196 22.26 -3.95 35.04
N ARG A 197 23.09 -4.10 33.99
CA ARG A 197 24.55 -3.98 34.12
C ARG A 197 24.95 -2.55 34.46
N GLU A 198 24.32 -1.55 33.87
CA GLU A 198 24.60 -0.13 34.13
C GLU A 198 24.31 0.22 35.60
N ILE A 199 23.16 -0.21 36.13
CA ILE A 199 22.82 -0.05 37.55
C ILE A 199 23.82 -0.75 38.46
N LYS A 200 24.26 -1.96 38.09
CA LYS A 200 25.22 -2.74 38.88
C LYS A 200 26.62 -2.10 38.88
N ARG A 201 27.03 -1.49 37.76
CA ARG A 201 28.34 -0.83 37.63
C ARG A 201 28.44 0.43 38.46
N ASP A 202 27.33 1.17 38.55
CA ASP A 202 27.22 2.40 39.35
C ASP A 202 28.33 3.43 39.04
N ALA A 203 28.72 3.50 37.77
CA ALA A 203 29.85 4.33 37.31
C ALA A 203 29.44 5.75 36.91
N SER A 204 28.14 5.98 36.65
CA SER A 204 27.58 7.26 36.23
C SER A 204 26.21 7.45 36.87
N GLU A 205 26.07 8.46 37.72
CA GLU A 205 24.79 8.76 38.39
C GLU A 205 23.66 8.98 37.37
N ALA A 206 23.93 9.74 36.31
CA ALA A 206 22.98 9.98 35.22
C ALA A 206 22.62 8.68 34.48
N GLY A 207 23.61 7.86 34.14
CA GLY A 207 23.38 6.58 33.46
C GLY A 207 22.58 5.59 34.32
N VAL A 208 22.83 5.56 35.63
CA VAL A 208 22.08 4.73 36.58
C VAL A 208 20.64 5.20 36.74
N ALA A 209 20.41 6.52 36.80
CA ALA A 209 19.08 7.09 36.89
C ALA A 209 18.25 6.77 35.63
N GLU A 210 18.83 6.96 34.45
CA GLU A 210 18.23 6.60 33.16
C GLU A 210 17.91 5.10 33.09
N ALA A 211 18.86 4.24 33.44
CA ALA A 211 18.68 2.79 33.44
C ALA A 211 17.55 2.33 34.38
N LYS A 212 17.45 2.91 35.59
CA LYS A 212 16.35 2.62 36.53
C LYS A 212 15.00 3.03 35.95
N TRP A 213 14.93 4.23 35.35
CA TRP A 213 13.71 4.73 34.73
C TRP A 213 13.26 3.83 33.57
N ILE A 214 14.15 3.52 32.62
CA ILE A 214 13.84 2.65 31.46
C ILE A 214 13.32 1.29 31.94
N LYS A 215 14.00 0.64 32.89
CA LYS A 215 13.55 -0.66 33.43
C LYS A 215 12.15 -0.57 34.04
N SER A 216 11.90 0.44 34.86
CA SER A 216 10.60 0.64 35.50
C SER A 216 9.49 0.83 34.47
N VAL A 217 9.75 1.63 33.43
CA VAL A 217 8.77 1.88 32.37
C VAL A 217 8.53 0.60 31.57
N TYR A 218 9.57 -0.14 31.20
CA TYR A 218 9.42 -1.40 30.45
C TYR A 218 8.63 -2.44 31.25
N GLU A 219 8.92 -2.62 32.53
CA GLU A 219 8.16 -3.55 33.37
C GLU A 219 6.69 -3.14 33.50
N GLN A 220 6.40 -1.84 33.59
CA GLN A 220 5.03 -1.33 33.62
C GLN A 220 4.30 -1.56 32.29
N VAL A 221 4.94 -1.27 31.16
CA VAL A 221 4.35 -1.37 29.82
C VAL A 221 4.17 -2.82 29.39
N TYR A 222 5.16 -3.67 29.64
CA TYR A 222 5.13 -5.08 29.22
C TYR A 222 4.59 -6.03 30.29
N GLY A 223 4.35 -5.54 31.52
CA GLY A 223 3.75 -6.32 32.61
C GLY A 223 4.70 -7.30 33.29
N GLY A 224 6.02 -7.07 33.22
CA GLY A 224 7.05 -7.90 33.85
C GLY A 224 8.42 -7.71 33.21
N SER A 225 9.44 -8.41 33.74
CA SER A 225 10.78 -8.45 33.16
C SER A 225 10.84 -9.38 31.92
N PRO A 226 11.89 -9.31 31.08
CA PRO A 226 12.04 -10.21 29.93
C PRO A 226 12.08 -11.70 30.29
N ASP A 227 12.45 -12.07 31.53
CA ASP A 227 12.39 -13.47 31.98
C ASP A 227 10.95 -13.95 32.17
N SER A 228 10.08 -13.05 32.62
CA SER A 228 8.68 -13.35 32.95
C SER A 228 7.76 -13.27 31.73
N VAL A 229 8.02 -12.35 30.81
CA VAL A 229 7.18 -12.08 29.63
C VAL A 229 8.02 -11.98 28.34
N PRO A 230 8.85 -12.99 28.01
CA PRO A 230 9.82 -12.90 26.90
C PRO A 230 9.18 -12.57 25.56
N MET A 231 7.99 -13.11 25.28
CA MET A 231 7.27 -12.86 24.03
C MET A 231 6.88 -11.39 23.85
N ARG A 232 6.49 -10.66 24.91
CA ARG A 232 6.12 -9.25 24.81
C ARG A 232 7.31 -8.36 24.44
N TYR A 233 8.48 -8.67 24.98
CA TYR A 233 9.72 -7.96 24.61
C TYR A 233 10.15 -8.30 23.18
N GLN A 234 10.01 -9.56 22.74
CA GLN A 234 10.28 -9.95 21.35
C GLN A 234 9.32 -9.25 20.37
N GLU A 235 8.03 -9.21 20.67
CA GLU A 235 6.99 -8.56 19.85
C GLU A 235 7.18 -7.03 19.75
N ALA A 236 7.73 -6.41 20.80
CA ALA A 236 8.01 -4.98 20.85
C ALA A 236 9.38 -4.59 20.28
N SER A 237 10.32 -5.54 20.13
CA SER A 237 11.66 -5.26 19.59
C SER A 237 11.63 -5.14 18.08
N VAL A 238 12.42 -4.23 17.50
CA VAL A 238 12.62 -4.17 16.04
C VAL A 238 13.36 -5.41 15.54
N PHE A 239 14.32 -5.87 16.33
CA PHE A 239 15.13 -7.05 16.07
C PHE A 239 15.30 -7.84 17.37
N THR A 240 15.28 -9.16 17.29
CA THR A 240 15.60 -10.02 18.43
C THR A 240 16.70 -11.00 18.07
N TYR A 241 17.82 -10.92 18.78
CA TYR A 241 18.95 -11.80 18.54
C TYR A 241 18.59 -13.27 18.82
N GLY A 242 18.83 -14.15 17.85
CA GLY A 242 18.58 -15.58 17.96
C GLY A 242 17.12 -16.00 17.71
N ALA A 243 16.20 -15.05 17.49
CA ALA A 243 14.85 -15.37 17.03
C ALA A 243 14.87 -15.79 15.55
N GLU A 244 13.92 -16.65 15.15
CA GLU A 244 13.77 -17.05 13.75
C GLU A 244 13.57 -15.81 12.86
N LYS A 245 14.36 -15.71 11.78
CA LYS A 245 14.43 -14.55 10.87
C LYS A 245 14.66 -13.19 11.56
N GLY A 246 15.15 -13.19 12.81
CA GLY A 246 15.36 -11.99 13.63
C GLY A 246 14.12 -11.43 14.31
N GLY A 247 13.04 -12.21 14.43
CA GLY A 247 11.78 -11.74 15.00
C GLY A 247 11.08 -10.76 14.06
N ASN A 248 10.92 -9.51 14.49
CA ASN A 248 10.29 -8.47 13.66
C ASN A 248 11.18 -7.99 12.49
N ALA A 249 12.46 -8.37 12.43
CA ALA A 249 13.33 -8.01 11.32
C ALA A 249 12.80 -8.50 9.95
N GLN A 250 12.05 -9.61 9.93
CA GLN A 250 11.46 -10.16 8.71
C GLN A 250 10.49 -9.23 7.97
N TYR A 251 9.94 -8.21 8.66
CA TYR A 251 8.96 -7.29 8.07
C TYR A 251 9.61 -6.12 7.32
N PHE A 252 10.94 -5.95 7.43
CA PHE A 252 11.65 -4.87 6.73
C PHE A 252 12.12 -5.24 5.31
N ASN A 253 11.75 -6.42 4.78
CA ASN A 253 12.28 -6.93 3.50
C ASN A 253 12.07 -6.02 2.28
N ASP A 254 11.07 -5.13 2.31
CA ASP A 254 10.73 -4.20 1.23
C ASP A 254 11.05 -2.72 1.56
N ILE A 255 11.70 -2.43 2.70
CA ILE A 255 12.09 -1.07 3.10
C ILE A 255 13.62 -0.98 3.06
N ALA A 256 14.20 -0.06 2.28
CA ALA A 256 15.64 0.10 2.27
C ALA A 256 16.17 0.56 3.65
N ILE A 257 17.19 -0.12 4.18
CA ILE A 257 17.72 0.14 5.53
C ILE A 257 19.16 0.61 5.44
N ARG A 258 19.45 1.77 6.04
CA ARG A 258 20.82 2.26 6.23
C ARG A 258 21.05 2.61 7.70
N MET A 259 21.84 1.79 8.38
CA MET A 259 22.14 2.00 9.80
C MET A 259 23.51 2.63 10.01
N HIS A 260 23.64 3.47 11.03
CA HIS A 260 24.88 4.13 11.42
C HIS A 260 25.20 3.88 12.90
N SER A 261 26.46 3.61 13.21
CA SER A 261 26.96 3.62 14.60
C SER A 261 28.46 3.96 14.62
N ASP A 262 28.97 4.48 15.72
CA ASP A 262 30.39 4.81 15.91
C ASP A 262 31.00 3.89 16.97
N LEU A 263 31.98 3.08 16.56
CA LEU A 263 32.70 2.19 17.45
C LEU A 263 33.85 2.95 18.10
N ASN A 264 33.66 3.32 19.37
CA ASN A 264 34.67 3.95 20.21
C ASN A 264 34.91 3.14 21.48
N VAL A 265 35.85 2.19 21.40
CA VAL A 265 36.18 1.27 22.50
C VAL A 265 36.79 2.03 23.69
N ASP A 266 37.60 3.05 23.43
CA ASP A 266 38.22 3.85 24.49
C ASP A 266 37.18 4.64 25.29
N PHE A 267 36.16 5.18 24.62
CA PHE A 267 35.04 5.84 25.28
C PHE A 267 34.21 4.85 26.11
N LEU A 268 33.91 3.66 25.56
CA LEU A 268 33.17 2.63 26.30
C LEU A 268 33.92 2.26 27.59
N ILE A 269 35.21 1.93 27.50
CA ILE A 269 36.00 1.47 28.64
C ILE A 269 36.28 2.60 29.62
N ASN A 270 36.84 3.72 29.15
CA ASN A 270 37.42 4.73 30.03
C ASN A 270 36.42 5.78 30.50
N GLU A 271 35.40 6.11 29.69
CA GLU A 271 34.41 7.14 30.04
C GLU A 271 33.11 6.54 30.59
N ARG A 272 32.80 5.28 30.26
CA ARG A 272 31.55 4.63 30.64
C ARG A 272 31.69 3.35 31.46
N ASN A 273 32.90 2.80 31.62
CA ASN A 273 33.12 1.47 32.24
C ASN A 273 32.28 0.36 31.58
N ARG A 274 32.08 0.45 30.27
CA ARG A 274 31.29 -0.45 29.42
C ARG A 274 32.18 -1.30 28.53
N ASP A 275 31.62 -2.39 28.04
CA ASP A 275 32.22 -3.23 27.01
C ASP A 275 31.35 -3.26 25.74
N LEU A 276 31.74 -4.06 24.74
CA LEU A 276 31.04 -4.13 23.46
C LEU A 276 29.62 -4.71 23.56
N TYR A 277 29.28 -5.44 24.63
CA TYR A 277 27.92 -5.96 24.84
C TYR A 277 26.93 -4.86 25.26
N ASP A 278 27.43 -3.66 25.60
CA ASP A 278 26.62 -2.48 25.93
C ASP A 278 26.59 -1.44 24.81
N TRP A 279 27.19 -1.77 23.66
CA TRP A 279 27.17 -0.94 22.48
C TRP A 279 26.02 -1.34 21.56
N ASN A 280 25.14 -0.38 21.26
CA ASN A 280 23.99 -0.57 20.35
C ASN A 280 24.42 -1.12 18.98
N GLY A 281 25.62 -0.76 18.51
CA GLY A 281 26.17 -1.24 17.25
C GLY A 281 26.24 -2.75 17.12
N SER A 282 26.35 -3.50 18.21
CA SER A 282 26.29 -4.97 18.19
C SER A 282 24.96 -5.48 17.64
N ASP A 283 23.84 -4.90 18.10
CA ASP A 283 22.50 -5.31 17.67
C ASP A 283 22.17 -4.73 16.28
N ILE A 284 22.67 -3.53 15.97
CA ILE A 284 22.54 -2.91 14.64
C ILE A 284 23.22 -3.75 13.55
N VAL A 285 24.46 -4.19 13.78
CA VAL A 285 25.18 -5.05 12.84
C VAL A 285 24.48 -6.40 12.70
N ALA A 286 23.99 -6.97 13.80
CA ALA A 286 23.24 -8.22 13.78
C ALA A 286 21.91 -8.10 13.02
N PHE A 287 21.18 -7.01 13.19
CA PHE A 287 19.94 -6.70 12.48
C PHE A 287 20.17 -6.62 10.97
N VAL A 288 21.12 -5.80 10.51
CA VAL A 288 21.42 -5.67 9.08
C VAL A 288 21.91 -6.98 8.49
N ASN A 289 22.73 -7.74 9.21
CA ASN A 289 23.14 -9.07 8.77
C ASN A 289 21.97 -10.04 8.66
N GLN A 290 21.03 -10.00 9.61
CA GLN A 290 19.83 -10.83 9.57
C GLN A 290 18.92 -10.47 8.39
N LEU A 291 18.77 -9.18 8.06
CA LEU A 291 18.05 -8.75 6.86
C LEU A 291 18.69 -9.35 5.60
N LYS A 292 20.02 -9.29 5.48
CA LYS A 292 20.74 -9.91 4.36
C LYS A 292 20.52 -11.43 4.29
N LEU A 293 20.53 -12.12 5.43
CA LEU A 293 20.22 -13.55 5.51
C LEU A 293 18.76 -13.86 5.12
N ASN A 294 17.84 -12.93 5.36
CA ASN A 294 16.45 -13.02 4.92
C ASN A 294 16.28 -12.73 3.41
N GLY A 295 17.35 -12.38 2.68
CA GLY A 295 17.33 -12.06 1.25
C GLY A 295 17.28 -10.57 0.91
N HIS A 296 17.37 -9.68 1.90
CA HIS A 296 17.32 -8.24 1.70
C HIS A 296 18.59 -7.71 0.99
N LYS A 297 18.42 -7.02 -0.14
CA LYS A 297 19.55 -6.51 -0.94
C LYS A 297 19.96 -5.07 -0.60
N GLN A 298 19.01 -4.24 -0.18
CA GLN A 298 19.23 -2.81 0.11
C GLN A 298 19.39 -2.50 1.61
N ALA A 299 19.97 -3.42 2.38
CA ALA A 299 20.23 -3.24 3.80
C ALA A 299 21.73 -3.07 4.03
N GLU A 300 22.15 -1.97 4.65
CA GLU A 300 23.56 -1.69 4.93
C GLU A 300 23.77 -1.05 6.31
N VAL A 301 25.00 -1.19 6.79
CA VAL A 301 25.45 -0.61 8.05
C VAL A 301 26.78 0.11 7.83
N VAL A 302 26.86 1.34 8.33
CA VAL A 302 28.05 2.18 8.31
C VAL A 302 28.58 2.28 9.73
N ILE A 303 29.69 1.59 10.00
CA ILE A 303 30.40 1.67 11.27
C ILE A 303 31.58 2.63 11.12
N THR A 304 31.48 3.76 11.80
CA THR A 304 32.58 4.72 11.92
C THR A 304 33.43 4.41 13.15
N LYS A 305 34.63 4.97 13.25
CA LYS A 305 35.52 4.77 14.41
C LYS A 305 35.98 6.11 14.95
N ASN A 306 35.67 6.37 16.22
CA ASN A 306 36.03 7.60 16.93
C ASN A 306 35.59 8.88 16.20
N LYS A 307 34.50 8.82 15.43
CA LYS A 307 34.01 9.93 14.59
C LYS A 307 33.05 10.83 15.34
N GLY A 308 32.21 10.26 16.21
CA GLY A 308 31.14 11.00 16.87
C GLY A 308 31.66 12.20 17.68
N ARG A 309 31.05 13.36 17.45
CA ARG A 309 31.32 14.65 18.10
C ARG A 309 30.02 15.38 18.45
N ARG A 310 29.99 16.01 19.62
CA ARG A 310 28.98 17.01 20.00
C ARG A 310 29.28 18.38 19.36
N PRO A 311 28.34 19.35 19.37
CA PRO A 311 28.57 20.71 18.86
C PRO A 311 29.82 21.42 19.41
N ASP A 312 30.17 21.14 20.66
CA ASP A 312 31.34 21.71 21.32
C ASP A 312 32.68 21.05 20.92
N GLY A 313 32.63 20.05 20.03
CA GLY A 313 33.79 19.30 19.56
C GLY A 313 34.22 18.15 20.47
N SER A 314 33.51 17.89 21.58
CA SER A 314 33.79 16.74 22.45
C SER A 314 33.47 15.41 21.77
N LEU A 315 34.29 14.40 22.02
CA LEU A 315 34.13 13.02 21.53
C LEU A 315 32.90 12.37 22.15
N HIS A 316 31.96 11.92 21.33
CA HIS A 316 30.79 11.18 21.80
C HIS A 316 30.22 10.28 20.69
N PRO A 317 30.29 8.94 20.80
CA PRO A 317 29.92 8.01 19.72
C PRO A 317 28.42 8.06 19.37
N HIS A 318 27.58 8.45 20.32
CA HIS A 318 26.14 8.66 20.11
C HIS A 318 25.87 10.13 19.75
N SER A 319 26.10 10.49 18.48
CA SER A 319 25.99 11.87 17.98
C SER A 319 25.56 11.90 16.52
N TRP A 320 24.89 12.97 16.10
CA TRP A 320 24.50 13.20 14.70
C TRP A 320 25.68 13.22 13.72
N SER A 321 26.85 13.71 14.15
CA SER A 321 28.06 13.83 13.33
C SER A 321 28.63 12.49 12.82
N ILE A 322 28.10 11.34 13.26
CA ILE A 322 28.46 10.04 12.70
C ILE A 322 27.93 9.86 11.27
N ILE A 323 26.88 10.59 10.89
CA ILE A 323 26.32 10.55 9.54
C ILE A 323 27.32 11.06 8.50
N GLU A 324 27.29 10.50 7.30
CA GLU A 324 28.06 10.97 6.15
C GLU A 324 27.07 11.60 5.18
N THR A 325 26.88 12.92 5.27
CA THR A 325 25.82 13.64 4.54
C THR A 325 25.82 13.30 3.05
N ASP A 326 26.93 13.50 2.35
CA ASP A 326 27.01 13.29 0.90
C ASP A 326 26.69 11.85 0.50
N ALA A 327 27.30 10.87 1.18
CA ALA A 327 27.05 9.45 0.93
C ALA A 327 25.60 9.03 1.26
N THR A 328 24.98 9.69 2.25
CA THR A 328 23.58 9.44 2.62
C THR A 328 22.64 10.02 1.56
N ILE A 329 22.93 11.21 1.03
CA ILE A 329 22.16 11.82 -0.07
C ILE A 329 22.28 10.98 -1.34
N GLU A 330 23.48 10.52 -1.68
CA GLU A 330 23.67 9.60 -2.81
C GLU A 330 22.85 8.31 -2.66
N TRP A 331 22.81 7.75 -1.45
CA TRP A 331 21.98 6.59 -1.15
C TRP A 331 20.48 6.90 -1.34
N MET A 332 20.01 8.03 -0.79
CA MET A 332 18.61 8.46 -0.94
C MET A 332 18.22 8.67 -2.40
N LEU A 333 19.08 9.30 -3.21
CA LEU A 333 18.83 9.53 -4.63
C LEU A 333 18.72 8.22 -5.40
N LYS A 334 19.58 7.24 -5.12
CA LYS A 334 19.50 5.90 -5.74
C LYS A 334 18.18 5.18 -5.42
N LEU A 335 17.61 5.39 -4.24
CA LEU A 335 16.31 4.79 -3.89
C LEU A 335 15.14 5.38 -4.68
N LEU A 336 15.24 6.65 -5.07
CA LEU A 336 14.22 7.36 -5.84
C LEU A 336 14.46 7.32 -7.35
N ASP A 337 15.66 6.91 -7.77
CA ASP A 337 15.95 6.62 -9.16
C ASP A 337 15.20 5.36 -9.58
N ASN A 338 14.07 5.54 -10.26
CA ASN A 338 13.26 4.45 -10.83
C ASN A 338 14.01 3.60 -11.87
N ASN A 339 15.29 3.90 -12.14
CA ASN A 339 16.18 3.11 -12.98
C ASN A 339 17.15 2.22 -12.18
N VAL A 340 17.20 2.33 -10.85
CA VAL A 340 18.05 1.49 -9.98
C VAL A 340 17.23 0.96 -8.81
N THR A 341 16.56 -0.18 -9.01
CA THR A 341 16.08 -1.01 -7.89
C THR A 341 16.82 -2.33 -7.90
N ASP A 342 17.24 -2.77 -6.72
CA ASP A 342 18.01 -4.00 -6.48
C ASP A 342 17.08 -5.24 -6.38
N LYS A 343 15.77 -5.09 -6.64
CA LYS A 343 14.97 -6.21 -7.18
C LYS A 343 15.53 -6.38 -8.58
N GLY A 344 16.12 -7.54 -8.90
CA GLY A 344 16.83 -7.74 -10.18
C GLY A 344 16.03 -7.09 -11.30
N GLU A 345 16.70 -6.28 -12.14
CA GLU A 345 16.08 -5.35 -13.09
C GLU A 345 14.66 -5.81 -13.49
N LEU A 346 13.63 -5.04 -13.10
CA LEU A 346 12.27 -5.32 -13.55
C LEU A 346 12.34 -5.45 -15.07
N TYR A 347 11.82 -6.56 -15.58
CA TYR A 347 11.85 -6.79 -17.00
C TYR A 347 11.03 -5.72 -17.72
N ASP A 348 11.55 -5.25 -18.85
CA ASP A 348 10.72 -4.60 -19.85
C ASP A 348 9.73 -5.64 -20.41
N VAL A 349 8.54 -5.20 -20.78
CA VAL A 349 7.49 -6.09 -21.31
C VAL A 349 7.93 -6.86 -22.56
N HIS A 350 8.96 -6.38 -23.25
CA HIS A 350 9.54 -7.00 -24.44
C HIS A 350 10.80 -7.83 -24.17
N ASP A 351 11.27 -7.94 -22.92
CA ASP A 351 12.41 -8.77 -22.58
C ASP A 351 12.15 -10.25 -22.89
N LEU A 352 13.25 -10.96 -23.19
CA LEU A 352 13.24 -12.35 -23.63
C LEU A 352 14.01 -13.23 -22.64
N LEU A 353 13.44 -14.39 -22.35
CA LEU A 353 14.11 -15.52 -21.71
C LEU A 353 14.16 -16.70 -22.69
N SER A 354 14.95 -17.73 -22.37
CA SER A 354 15.01 -18.91 -23.24
C SER A 354 13.67 -19.63 -23.28
N LYS A 355 13.38 -20.28 -24.42
CA LYS A 355 12.22 -21.17 -24.54
C LYS A 355 12.20 -22.23 -23.43
N SER A 356 13.36 -22.77 -23.06
CA SER A 356 13.45 -23.79 -22.01
C SER A 356 12.99 -23.26 -20.65
N ALA A 357 13.39 -22.04 -20.27
CA ALA A 357 12.99 -21.39 -19.03
C ALA A 357 11.46 -21.23 -18.95
N TYR A 358 10.84 -20.76 -20.03
CA TYR A 358 9.38 -20.65 -20.10
C TYR A 358 8.65 -22.00 -20.04
N LEU A 359 9.22 -23.04 -20.67
CA LEU A 359 8.62 -24.38 -20.61
C LEU A 359 8.69 -24.98 -19.20
N GLU A 360 9.82 -24.81 -18.51
CA GLU A 360 10.01 -25.27 -17.12
C GLU A 360 9.05 -24.54 -16.16
N ASP A 361 8.93 -23.22 -16.27
CA ASP A 361 8.01 -22.42 -15.46
C ASP A 361 6.54 -22.77 -15.72
N LEU A 362 6.17 -23.00 -16.98
CA LEU A 362 4.82 -23.43 -17.34
C LEU A 362 4.53 -24.84 -16.79
N GLU A 363 5.50 -25.73 -16.81
CA GLU A 363 5.40 -27.07 -16.20
C GLU A 363 5.22 -26.97 -14.69
N GLN A 364 6.02 -26.16 -14.00
CA GLN A 364 5.88 -25.90 -12.57
C GLN A 364 4.48 -25.38 -12.20
N LEU A 365 3.96 -24.43 -12.98
CA LEU A 365 2.61 -23.88 -12.79
C LEU A 365 1.54 -24.98 -12.94
N VAL A 366 1.61 -25.75 -14.02
CA VAL A 366 0.64 -26.82 -14.34
C VAL A 366 0.68 -27.92 -13.29
N ASP A 367 1.87 -28.38 -12.91
CA ASP A 367 2.05 -29.42 -11.90
C ASP A 367 1.52 -28.96 -10.54
N SER A 368 1.72 -27.68 -10.20
CA SER A 368 1.17 -27.09 -8.97
C SER A 368 -0.36 -27.03 -9.00
N ILE A 369 -0.98 -26.66 -10.12
CA ILE A 369 -2.44 -26.72 -10.30
C ILE A 369 -2.95 -28.15 -10.07
N LYS A 370 -2.36 -29.14 -10.73
CA LYS A 370 -2.78 -30.55 -10.63
C LYS A 370 -2.56 -31.13 -9.23
N THR A 371 -1.52 -30.69 -8.54
CA THR A 371 -1.14 -31.23 -7.22
C THR A 371 -1.95 -30.61 -6.09
N TYR A 372 -2.13 -29.29 -6.10
CA TYR A 372 -2.64 -28.57 -4.94
C TYR A 372 -4.09 -28.11 -5.09
N HIS A 373 -4.57 -27.87 -6.31
CA HIS A 373 -5.94 -27.43 -6.48
C HIS A 373 -6.92 -28.55 -6.12
N PRO A 374 -7.97 -28.30 -5.31
CA PRO A 374 -8.85 -29.37 -4.85
C PRO A 374 -9.75 -29.93 -5.96
N GLN A 375 -10.05 -29.11 -6.98
CA GLN A 375 -11.01 -29.45 -8.04
C GLN A 375 -10.59 -28.82 -9.40
N PRO A 376 -9.39 -29.09 -9.95
CA PRO A 376 -8.87 -28.40 -11.14
C PRO A 376 -9.68 -28.69 -12.42
N TYR A 377 -10.49 -29.74 -12.39
CA TYR A 377 -11.30 -30.24 -13.50
C TYR A 377 -12.81 -30.11 -13.25
N GLU A 378 -13.25 -29.25 -12.33
CA GLU A 378 -14.69 -29.04 -12.05
C GLU A 378 -15.43 -28.49 -13.28
N PHE A 379 -14.78 -27.60 -14.05
CA PHE A 379 -15.40 -26.90 -15.18
C PHE A 379 -14.75 -27.19 -16.54
N ILE A 380 -13.60 -27.87 -16.55
CA ILE A 380 -12.87 -28.31 -17.75
C ILE A 380 -12.52 -29.79 -17.61
N SER A 381 -12.55 -30.55 -18.72
CA SER A 381 -12.05 -31.92 -18.69
C SER A 381 -10.53 -31.95 -18.60
N GLU A 382 -9.96 -32.97 -17.94
CA GLU A 382 -8.50 -33.14 -17.88
C GLU A 382 -7.89 -33.21 -19.28
N GLN A 383 -8.57 -33.85 -20.22
CA GLN A 383 -8.14 -33.94 -21.62
C GLN A 383 -8.08 -32.57 -22.31
N ASP A 384 -9.10 -31.72 -22.12
CA ASP A 384 -9.13 -30.38 -22.74
C ASP A 384 -8.12 -29.44 -22.08
N PHE A 385 -7.92 -29.56 -20.76
CA PHE A 385 -6.88 -28.83 -20.04
C PHE A 385 -5.48 -29.21 -20.55
N ASP A 386 -5.18 -30.50 -20.63
CA ASP A 386 -3.89 -31.00 -21.12
C ASP A 386 -3.66 -30.67 -22.60
N TYR A 387 -4.71 -30.73 -23.42
CA TYR A 387 -4.64 -30.26 -24.80
C TYR A 387 -4.24 -28.79 -24.87
N SER A 388 -4.86 -27.94 -24.04
CA SER A 388 -4.60 -26.50 -24.02
C SER A 388 -3.19 -26.18 -23.51
N VAL A 389 -2.72 -26.87 -22.47
CA VAL A 389 -1.33 -26.76 -21.97
C VAL A 389 -0.33 -27.14 -23.07
N ASN A 390 -0.54 -28.27 -23.75
CA ASN A 390 0.34 -28.71 -24.84
C ASN A 390 0.30 -27.75 -26.03
N HIS A 391 -0.85 -27.18 -26.35
CA HIS A 391 -0.97 -26.15 -27.37
C HIS A 391 -0.16 -24.90 -26.99
N THR A 392 -0.29 -24.40 -25.75
CA THR A 392 0.50 -23.27 -25.25
C THR A 392 2.00 -23.55 -25.32
N LYS A 393 2.46 -24.75 -24.92
CA LYS A 393 3.88 -25.16 -25.07
C LYS A 393 4.39 -25.06 -26.51
N GLN A 394 3.55 -25.35 -27.51
CA GLN A 394 3.91 -25.25 -28.93
C GLN A 394 4.03 -23.80 -29.42
N LEU A 395 3.30 -22.87 -28.79
CA LEU A 395 3.35 -21.44 -29.12
C LEU A 395 4.60 -20.75 -28.54
N ILE A 396 5.22 -21.30 -27.50
CA ILE A 396 6.42 -20.75 -26.87
C ILE A 396 7.64 -20.96 -27.78
N THR A 397 8.34 -19.86 -28.08
CA THR A 397 9.58 -19.79 -28.86
C THR A 397 10.63 -18.95 -28.11
N ASP A 398 11.88 -18.93 -28.59
CA ASP A 398 12.92 -18.04 -28.05
C ASP A 398 12.66 -16.54 -28.35
N SER A 399 11.59 -16.24 -29.11
CA SER A 399 11.13 -14.87 -29.37
C SER A 399 9.89 -14.49 -28.55
N THR A 400 9.44 -15.36 -27.64
CA THR A 400 8.33 -15.06 -26.73
C THR A 400 8.80 -14.04 -25.69
N THR A 401 8.11 -12.90 -25.60
CA THR A 401 8.42 -11.92 -24.55
C THR A 401 7.88 -12.34 -23.21
N ILE A 402 8.47 -11.81 -22.14
CA ILE A 402 8.03 -12.13 -20.78
C ILE A 402 6.57 -11.71 -20.52
N ALA A 403 6.10 -10.61 -21.14
CA ALA A 403 4.70 -10.21 -21.06
C ALA A 403 3.78 -11.18 -21.82
N GLN A 404 4.20 -11.69 -22.97
CA GLN A 404 3.46 -12.74 -23.69
C GLN A 404 3.39 -14.02 -22.88
N PHE A 405 4.49 -14.42 -22.24
CA PHE A 405 4.52 -15.60 -21.38
C PHE A 405 3.64 -15.43 -20.14
N SER A 406 3.67 -14.26 -19.48
CA SER A 406 2.76 -13.94 -18.38
C SER A 406 1.29 -14.04 -18.81
N TRP A 407 0.97 -13.53 -20.01
CA TRP A 407 -0.37 -13.67 -20.58
C TRP A 407 -0.72 -15.14 -20.83
N MET A 408 0.17 -15.94 -21.39
CA MET A 408 -0.04 -17.39 -21.53
C MET A 408 -0.31 -18.07 -20.18
N CYS A 409 0.40 -17.71 -19.10
CA CYS A 409 0.15 -18.24 -17.75
C CYS A 409 -1.27 -17.91 -17.26
N ASN A 410 -1.72 -16.66 -17.43
CA ASN A 410 -3.07 -16.24 -17.07
C ASN A 410 -4.14 -17.06 -17.80
N SER A 411 -3.90 -17.43 -19.07
CA SER A 411 -4.83 -18.28 -19.83
C SER A 411 -4.97 -19.67 -19.20
N ILE A 412 -3.87 -20.27 -18.73
CA ILE A 412 -3.87 -21.60 -18.12
C ILE A 412 -4.60 -21.58 -16.77
N THR A 413 -4.37 -20.56 -15.93
CA THR A 413 -5.07 -20.47 -14.65
C THR A 413 -6.56 -20.17 -14.85
N ALA A 414 -6.92 -19.32 -15.83
CA ALA A 414 -8.32 -19.02 -16.14
C ALA A 414 -9.13 -20.25 -16.59
N MET A 415 -8.50 -21.19 -17.30
CA MET A 415 -9.14 -22.44 -17.71
C MET A 415 -9.60 -23.32 -16.54
N VAL A 416 -9.01 -23.17 -15.35
CA VAL A 416 -9.42 -23.90 -14.14
C VAL A 416 -10.86 -23.52 -13.73
N GLY A 417 -11.32 -22.32 -14.10
CA GLY A 417 -12.63 -21.82 -13.69
C GLY A 417 -12.72 -21.56 -12.18
N CYS A 418 -11.61 -21.09 -11.59
CA CYS A 418 -11.50 -20.73 -10.18
C CYS A 418 -11.02 -19.29 -10.04
N LEU A 419 -11.76 -18.45 -9.30
CA LEU A 419 -11.42 -17.05 -9.07
C LEU A 419 -10.12 -16.86 -8.25
N HIS A 420 -9.74 -17.84 -7.42
CA HIS A 420 -8.57 -17.76 -6.54
C HIS A 420 -7.36 -18.58 -7.03
N THR A 421 -7.39 -19.03 -8.29
CA THR A 421 -6.23 -19.64 -8.96
C THR A 421 -5.82 -18.73 -10.11
N SER A 422 -4.68 -18.06 -9.98
CA SER A 422 -4.25 -17.01 -10.90
C SER A 422 -2.74 -16.81 -10.89
N THR A 423 -2.24 -16.06 -11.88
CA THR A 423 -0.85 -15.57 -11.93
C THR A 423 -0.81 -14.04 -11.92
N ASN A 424 0.28 -13.47 -11.43
CA ASN A 424 0.51 -12.03 -11.37
C ASN A 424 1.99 -11.73 -11.69
N SER A 425 2.22 -10.85 -12.66
CA SER A 425 3.55 -10.40 -13.08
C SER A 425 3.91 -8.99 -12.62
N GLY A 426 3.08 -8.33 -11.80
CA GLY A 426 3.36 -6.99 -11.28
C GLY A 426 4.57 -6.91 -10.34
N ASN A 427 5.08 -8.06 -9.87
CA ASN A 427 6.32 -8.13 -9.10
C ASN A 427 7.59 -8.15 -9.97
N ILE A 428 7.47 -8.46 -11.26
CA ILE A 428 8.60 -8.60 -12.19
C ILE A 428 8.56 -7.67 -13.39
N LEU A 429 7.38 -7.15 -13.76
CA LEU A 429 7.21 -6.26 -14.91
C LEU A 429 7.01 -4.82 -14.48
N ARG A 430 7.69 -3.91 -15.18
CA ARG A 430 7.48 -2.47 -15.03
C ARG A 430 6.29 -2.05 -15.88
N TYR A 431 5.16 -1.80 -15.23
CA TYR A 431 3.97 -1.21 -15.86
C TYR A 431 3.93 0.29 -15.61
N LEU A 432 4.13 1.09 -16.66
CA LEU A 432 3.93 2.54 -16.62
C LEU A 432 2.56 2.89 -17.22
N PRO A 433 1.80 3.84 -16.64
CA PRO A 433 0.47 4.20 -17.14
C PRO A 433 0.42 4.62 -18.61
N ASP A 434 1.49 5.23 -19.12
CA ASP A 434 1.65 5.67 -20.51
C ASP A 434 1.85 4.51 -21.50
N MET A 435 2.05 3.28 -21.02
CA MET A 435 2.15 2.08 -21.86
C MET A 435 0.78 1.57 -22.34
N PHE A 436 -0.29 1.95 -21.64
CA PHE A 436 -1.61 1.35 -21.83
C PHE A 436 -2.42 2.00 -22.96
N PHE A 437 -3.55 1.39 -23.30
CA PHE A 437 -4.47 1.92 -24.29
C PHE A 437 -4.90 3.34 -23.86
N PRO A 438 -4.68 4.36 -24.70
CA PRO A 438 -4.55 5.75 -24.25
C PRO A 438 -5.89 6.48 -24.01
N VAL A 439 -7.01 5.75 -23.99
CA VAL A 439 -8.35 6.31 -23.74
C VAL A 439 -9.15 5.38 -22.84
N LYS A 440 -9.99 5.96 -21.98
CA LYS A 440 -10.98 5.19 -21.22
C LYS A 440 -12.12 4.73 -22.13
N ALA A 441 -12.30 3.42 -22.24
CA ALA A 441 -13.37 2.80 -23.00
C ALA A 441 -14.05 1.69 -22.19
N GLN A 442 -15.35 1.49 -22.44
CA GLN A 442 -16.17 0.53 -21.70
C GLN A 442 -17.13 -0.20 -22.63
N PHE A 443 -17.31 -1.51 -22.42
CA PHE A 443 -18.33 -2.29 -23.08
C PHE A 443 -19.70 -2.09 -22.43
N VAL A 444 -20.70 -1.78 -23.25
CA VAL A 444 -22.12 -1.73 -22.92
C VAL A 444 -22.87 -2.50 -24.01
N ASP A 445 -23.68 -3.50 -23.66
CA ASP A 445 -24.43 -4.34 -24.60
C ASP A 445 -23.61 -4.87 -25.79
N ASN A 446 -22.41 -5.40 -25.52
CA ASN A 446 -21.45 -5.89 -26.54
C ASN A 446 -21.03 -4.84 -27.57
N LYS A 447 -20.97 -3.57 -27.17
CA LYS A 447 -20.36 -2.49 -27.95
C LYS A 447 -19.38 -1.73 -27.09
N LEU A 448 -18.22 -1.41 -27.65
CA LEU A 448 -17.19 -0.65 -26.95
C LEU A 448 -17.42 0.83 -27.19
N TYR A 449 -17.57 1.60 -26.13
CA TYR A 449 -17.77 3.04 -26.20
C TYR A 449 -16.61 3.80 -25.58
N LEU A 450 -16.27 4.92 -26.19
CA LEU A 450 -15.38 5.91 -25.61
C LEU A 450 -16.10 6.60 -24.43
N MET A 451 -15.47 6.64 -23.25
CA MET A 451 -16.09 7.17 -22.02
C MET A 451 -15.66 8.59 -21.68
N GLU A 452 -14.60 9.09 -22.31
CA GLU A 452 -14.04 10.41 -22.05
C GLU A 452 -13.65 11.11 -23.36
N THR A 453 -13.57 12.44 -23.33
CA THR A 453 -13.14 13.20 -24.50
C THR A 453 -11.66 12.93 -24.79
N TYR A 454 -11.34 12.54 -26.02
CA TYR A 454 -9.96 12.42 -26.49
C TYR A 454 -9.77 13.24 -27.76
N THR A 455 -9.01 14.34 -27.68
CA THR A 455 -8.85 15.33 -28.76
C THR A 455 -10.23 15.83 -29.25
N ASP A 456 -10.62 15.49 -30.48
CA ASP A 456 -11.92 15.85 -31.08
C ASP A 456 -12.99 14.75 -30.89
N LEU A 457 -12.65 13.60 -30.29
CA LEU A 457 -13.58 12.50 -30.04
C LEU A 457 -14.37 12.75 -28.77
N LYS A 458 -15.70 12.61 -28.83
CA LYS A 458 -16.61 12.81 -27.70
C LYS A 458 -16.98 11.48 -27.02
N PRO A 459 -17.30 11.51 -25.71
CA PRO A 459 -17.89 10.36 -25.03
C PRO A 459 -19.14 9.84 -25.76
N GLY A 460 -19.37 8.53 -25.66
CA GLY A 460 -20.46 7.81 -26.31
C GLY A 460 -20.18 7.38 -27.74
N LEU A 461 -19.01 7.69 -28.30
CA LEU A 461 -18.60 7.23 -29.62
C LEU A 461 -18.32 5.71 -29.63
N GLU A 462 -18.92 4.99 -30.58
CA GLU A 462 -18.73 3.53 -30.72
C GLU A 462 -17.40 3.21 -31.40
N ILE A 463 -16.59 2.38 -30.76
CA ILE A 463 -15.33 1.81 -31.27
C ILE A 463 -15.63 0.41 -31.80
N LEU A 464 -15.43 0.20 -33.10
CA LEU A 464 -15.70 -1.07 -33.78
C LEU A 464 -14.48 -1.99 -33.85
N LYS A 465 -13.29 -1.41 -34.04
CA LYS A 465 -12.03 -2.16 -34.17
C LYS A 465 -10.88 -1.42 -33.52
N ILE A 466 -9.88 -2.18 -33.08
CA ILE A 466 -8.58 -1.68 -32.63
C ILE A 466 -7.50 -2.49 -33.36
N ASN A 467 -6.60 -1.80 -34.07
CA ASN A 467 -5.57 -2.41 -34.93
C ASN A 467 -6.14 -3.45 -35.92
N ASP A 468 -7.25 -3.08 -36.57
CA ASP A 468 -8.03 -3.92 -37.48
C ASP A 468 -8.65 -5.20 -36.87
N VAL A 469 -8.51 -5.40 -35.55
CA VAL A 469 -9.16 -6.49 -34.80
C VAL A 469 -10.51 -6.00 -34.27
N ASP A 470 -11.55 -6.80 -34.51
CA ASP A 470 -12.90 -6.56 -33.98
C ASP A 470 -12.91 -6.51 -32.45
N VAL A 471 -13.58 -5.52 -31.86
CA VAL A 471 -13.58 -5.32 -30.39
C VAL A 471 -14.19 -6.49 -29.63
N LEU A 472 -15.13 -7.23 -30.22
CA LEU A 472 -15.71 -8.42 -29.58
C LEU A 472 -14.74 -9.60 -29.60
N ARG A 473 -13.90 -9.69 -30.64
CA ARG A 473 -12.80 -10.64 -30.64
C ARG A 473 -11.79 -10.29 -29.54
N ILE A 474 -11.42 -9.01 -29.39
CA ILE A 474 -10.54 -8.55 -28.30
C ILE A 474 -11.16 -8.89 -26.94
N LYS A 475 -12.43 -8.56 -26.71
CA LYS A 475 -13.15 -8.88 -25.46
C LYS A 475 -13.11 -10.38 -25.15
N LYS A 476 -13.43 -11.23 -26.12
CA LYS A 476 -13.41 -12.68 -25.97
C LYS A 476 -12.01 -13.21 -25.63
N GLU A 477 -10.99 -12.71 -26.34
CA GLU A 477 -9.61 -13.12 -26.09
C GLU A 477 -9.17 -12.68 -24.70
N ILE A 478 -9.49 -11.46 -24.25
CA ILE A 478 -9.20 -11.01 -22.88
C ILE A 478 -9.92 -11.86 -21.83
N ALA A 479 -11.22 -12.15 -22.01
CA ALA A 479 -12.00 -12.94 -21.06
C ALA A 479 -11.38 -14.32 -20.80
N ALA A 480 -10.75 -14.93 -21.81
CA ALA A 480 -10.06 -16.21 -21.69
C ALA A 480 -8.80 -16.19 -20.80
N HIS A 481 -8.39 -15.02 -20.31
CA HIS A 481 -7.23 -14.80 -19.44
C HIS A 481 -7.61 -14.31 -18.04
N ILE A 482 -8.91 -14.15 -17.75
CA ILE A 482 -9.39 -13.69 -16.44
C ILE A 482 -9.91 -14.90 -15.66
N SER A 483 -9.28 -15.15 -14.52
CA SER A 483 -9.70 -16.22 -13.62
C SER A 483 -11.02 -15.86 -12.93
N SER A 484 -12.01 -16.73 -13.02
CA SER A 484 -13.36 -16.52 -12.51
C SER A 484 -14.01 -17.84 -12.09
N ASP A 485 -14.88 -17.81 -11.09
CA ASP A 485 -15.59 -19.01 -10.64
C ASP A 485 -16.58 -19.47 -11.73
N GLY A 486 -16.37 -20.69 -12.25
CA GLY A 486 -17.28 -21.32 -13.21
C GLY A 486 -17.47 -20.56 -14.53
N TYR A 487 -16.45 -19.82 -14.97
CA TYR A 487 -16.47 -19.00 -16.19
C TYR A 487 -17.57 -17.93 -16.18
N ASN A 488 -17.77 -17.29 -15.04
CA ASN A 488 -18.77 -16.24 -14.87
C ASN A 488 -18.47 -15.04 -15.80
N HIS A 489 -19.21 -14.97 -16.92
CA HIS A 489 -19.03 -13.94 -17.94
C HIS A 489 -19.34 -12.54 -17.43
N ASN A 490 -20.30 -12.39 -16.50
CA ASN A 490 -20.64 -11.09 -15.92
C ASN A 490 -19.48 -10.56 -15.07
N PHE A 491 -18.83 -11.43 -14.29
CA PHE A 491 -17.60 -11.07 -13.56
C PHE A 491 -16.48 -10.68 -14.53
N THR A 492 -16.20 -11.50 -15.54
CA THR A 492 -15.13 -11.19 -16.49
C THR A 492 -15.41 -9.90 -17.26
N ASP A 493 -16.66 -9.63 -17.64
CA ASP A 493 -17.05 -8.39 -18.32
C ASP A 493 -16.87 -7.16 -17.43
N ALA A 494 -17.20 -7.26 -16.14
CA ALA A 494 -16.96 -6.20 -15.18
C ALA A 494 -15.46 -5.92 -14.99
N ILE A 495 -14.64 -6.97 -14.84
CA ILE A 495 -13.18 -6.86 -14.74
C ILE A 495 -12.57 -6.28 -16.03
N ILE A 496 -13.05 -6.72 -17.20
CA ILE A 496 -12.65 -6.14 -18.50
C ILE A 496 -12.94 -4.64 -18.51
N ASN A 497 -14.12 -4.21 -18.07
CA ASN A 497 -14.49 -2.81 -18.05
C ASN A 497 -13.65 -1.98 -17.06
N GLU A 498 -13.32 -2.53 -15.89
CA GLU A 498 -12.48 -1.85 -14.89
C GLU A 498 -11.04 -1.65 -15.38
N HIS A 499 -10.52 -2.59 -16.16
CA HIS A 499 -9.11 -2.64 -16.56
C HIS A 499 -8.90 -2.75 -18.07
N PHE A 500 -9.85 -2.24 -18.88
CA PHE A 500 -9.84 -2.44 -20.33
C PHE A 500 -8.54 -1.96 -20.96
N SER A 501 -8.02 -0.81 -20.53
CA SER A 501 -6.81 -0.24 -21.12
C SER A 501 -5.59 -1.13 -20.94
N TYR A 502 -5.43 -1.74 -19.76
CA TYR A 502 -4.36 -2.70 -19.47
C TYR A 502 -4.51 -3.98 -20.31
N PHE A 503 -5.71 -4.56 -20.32
CA PHE A 503 -5.95 -5.82 -21.03
C PHE A 503 -5.87 -5.68 -22.54
N CYS A 504 -6.41 -4.59 -23.11
CA CYS A 504 -6.32 -4.28 -24.53
C CYS A 504 -4.85 -4.18 -24.98
N THR A 505 -4.03 -3.47 -24.22
CA THR A 505 -2.58 -3.36 -24.47
C THR A 505 -1.89 -4.71 -24.41
N THR A 506 -2.17 -5.51 -23.38
CA THR A 506 -1.53 -6.81 -23.19
C THR A 506 -1.93 -7.77 -24.32
N GLN A 507 -3.22 -7.83 -24.65
CA GLN A 507 -3.75 -8.66 -25.74
C GLN A 507 -3.18 -8.28 -27.11
N LEU A 508 -2.92 -6.99 -27.34
CA LEU A 508 -2.32 -6.48 -28.59
C LEU A 508 -0.79 -6.45 -28.56
N ASN A 509 -0.16 -7.01 -27.51
CA ASN A 509 1.29 -7.06 -27.32
C ASN A 509 1.98 -5.68 -27.33
N PHE A 510 1.44 -4.75 -26.56
CA PHE A 510 2.03 -3.44 -26.29
C PHE A 510 2.43 -2.64 -27.56
N PRO A 511 1.49 -2.31 -28.49
CA PRO A 511 1.79 -1.45 -29.63
C PRO A 511 1.90 0.02 -29.20
N THR A 512 2.86 0.76 -29.76
CA THR A 512 3.11 2.19 -29.43
C THR A 512 2.05 3.14 -30.00
N THR A 513 1.28 2.70 -31.00
CA THR A 513 0.15 3.42 -31.59
C THR A 513 -1.02 2.46 -31.76
N TYR A 514 -2.23 2.93 -31.49
CA TYR A 514 -3.46 2.17 -31.68
C TYR A 514 -4.31 2.82 -32.76
N GLN A 515 -4.62 2.10 -33.84
CA GLN A 515 -5.58 2.56 -34.84
C GLN A 515 -6.97 2.07 -34.46
N ILE A 516 -7.87 2.99 -34.14
CA ILE A 516 -9.27 2.66 -33.87
C ILE A 516 -10.14 2.94 -35.10
N GLU A 517 -11.11 2.06 -35.38
CA GLU A 517 -12.22 2.33 -36.30
C GLU A 517 -13.43 2.73 -35.46
N VAL A 518 -13.89 3.97 -35.61
CA VAL A 518 -15.06 4.51 -34.89
C VAL A 518 -16.23 4.74 -35.84
N GLN A 519 -17.45 4.72 -35.29
CA GLN A 519 -18.67 5.03 -36.02
C GLN A 519 -19.35 6.27 -35.46
N GLU A 520 -19.45 7.32 -36.29
CA GLU A 520 -20.14 8.56 -35.95
C GLU A 520 -21.22 8.84 -37.01
N ASN A 521 -22.49 8.94 -36.61
CA ASN A 521 -23.62 9.18 -37.52
C ASN A 521 -23.71 8.20 -38.71
N GLY A 522 -23.29 6.95 -38.51
CA GLY A 522 -23.26 5.91 -39.56
C GLY A 522 -22.05 5.96 -40.49
N ILE A 523 -21.14 6.93 -40.29
CA ILE A 523 -19.89 7.05 -41.06
C ILE A 523 -18.76 6.42 -40.24
N LYS A 524 -17.99 5.53 -40.89
CA LYS A 524 -16.81 4.92 -40.30
C LYS A 524 -15.59 5.80 -40.52
N LYS A 525 -14.83 6.04 -39.45
CA LYS A 525 -13.58 6.81 -39.48
C LYS A 525 -12.48 6.03 -38.78
N LYS A 526 -11.27 6.09 -39.33
CA LYS A 526 -10.07 5.57 -38.65
C LYS A 526 -9.36 6.72 -37.93
N VAL A 527 -8.92 6.48 -36.69
CA VAL A 527 -8.22 7.45 -35.85
C VAL A 527 -7.03 6.76 -35.21
N ASP A 528 -5.85 7.37 -35.27
CA ASP A 528 -4.67 6.86 -34.61
C ASP A 528 -4.53 7.50 -33.21
N LEU A 529 -4.45 6.67 -32.18
CA LEU A 529 -4.21 7.06 -30.80
C LEU A 529 -2.74 6.80 -30.46
N LYS A 530 -2.04 7.80 -29.93
CA LYS A 530 -0.63 7.70 -29.54
C LYS A 530 -0.49 7.75 -28.03
N ARG A 531 0.38 6.90 -27.48
CA ARG A 531 0.68 6.80 -26.04
C ARG A 531 1.14 8.11 -25.40
N ASP A 532 1.95 8.92 -26.09
CA ASP A 532 2.48 10.21 -25.62
C ASP A 532 1.43 11.32 -25.47
N SER A 533 0.20 11.06 -25.89
CA SER A 533 -0.89 12.04 -25.80
C SER A 533 -1.39 12.00 -24.37
N LEU A 534 -0.84 12.88 -23.52
CA LEU A 534 -1.36 13.28 -22.22
C LEU A 534 -2.86 13.01 -22.15
N ILE A 535 -3.27 12.08 -21.27
CA ILE A 535 -4.58 12.20 -20.65
C ILE A 535 -4.51 13.52 -19.87
N ASN A 536 -4.86 14.62 -20.55
CA ASN A 536 -5.28 15.87 -19.96
C ASN A 536 -6.63 15.58 -19.29
N GLY A 537 -6.57 14.87 -18.19
CA GLY A 537 -7.65 14.71 -17.25
C GLY A 537 -7.06 15.04 -15.90
N ASN A 538 -7.55 16.11 -15.29
CA ASN A 538 -7.64 16.24 -13.84
C ASN A 538 -8.49 15.08 -13.29
N ASN A 539 -8.04 13.84 -13.49
CA ASN A 539 -8.54 12.68 -12.79
C ASN A 539 -7.79 12.72 -11.47
N VAL A 540 -8.28 13.59 -10.57
CA VAL A 540 -8.32 13.23 -9.16
C VAL A 540 -8.79 11.78 -9.18
N ALA A 541 -7.91 10.83 -8.86
CA ALA A 541 -8.33 9.44 -8.70
C ALA A 541 -9.57 9.54 -7.83
N PRO A 542 -10.75 9.05 -8.28
CA PRO A 542 -11.96 9.18 -7.49
C PRO A 542 -11.60 8.70 -6.09
N LEU A 543 -11.85 9.54 -5.08
CA LEU A 543 -11.60 9.21 -3.68
C LEU A 543 -12.07 7.77 -3.52
N LYS A 544 -11.15 6.84 -3.22
CA LYS A 544 -11.54 5.45 -3.02
C LYS A 544 -12.63 5.50 -1.95
N PRO A 545 -13.85 5.03 -2.23
CA PRO A 545 -14.90 5.04 -1.22
C PRO A 545 -14.38 4.30 0.01
N GLU A 546 -14.72 4.80 1.19
CA GLU A 546 -14.33 4.13 2.43
C GLU A 546 -14.81 2.67 2.39
N ASN A 547 -13.99 1.74 2.90
CA ASN A 547 -14.33 0.31 2.88
C ASN A 547 -15.61 0.01 3.66
N LEU A 548 -15.91 0.84 4.67
CA LEU A 548 -17.09 0.80 5.51
C LEU A 548 -17.63 2.22 5.61
N ASP A 549 -18.90 2.44 5.26
CA ASP A 549 -19.58 3.74 5.38
C ASP A 549 -21.02 3.55 5.85
N PHE A 550 -21.55 4.52 6.58
CA PHE A 550 -22.89 4.48 7.16
C PHE A 550 -23.58 5.83 7.08
N SER A 551 -24.77 5.85 6.47
CA SER A 551 -25.59 7.05 6.40
C SER A 551 -27.05 6.74 6.76
N ILE A 552 -27.76 7.77 7.23
CA ILE A 552 -29.18 7.72 7.53
C ILE A 552 -29.86 8.89 6.83
N ASN A 553 -30.85 8.57 6.00
CA ASN A 553 -31.79 9.53 5.47
C ASN A 553 -33.07 9.48 6.30
N ALA A 554 -33.23 10.48 7.18
CA ALA A 554 -34.37 10.54 8.09
C ALA A 554 -35.70 10.88 7.38
N SER A 555 -35.69 11.53 6.21
CA SER A 555 -36.95 11.83 5.50
C SER A 555 -37.58 10.58 4.90
N GLU A 556 -36.74 9.65 4.45
CA GLU A 556 -37.14 8.39 3.81
C GLU A 556 -37.19 7.20 4.78
N ASN A 557 -36.98 7.45 6.08
CA ASN A 557 -36.85 6.41 7.09
C ASN A 557 -35.88 5.28 6.67
N LEU A 558 -34.72 5.66 6.12
CA LEU A 558 -33.80 4.76 5.44
C LEU A 558 -32.39 4.88 6.02
N ALA A 559 -31.73 3.75 6.27
CA ALA A 559 -30.30 3.69 6.57
C ALA A 559 -29.55 2.90 5.50
N THR A 560 -28.36 3.37 5.12
CA THR A 560 -27.48 2.68 4.17
C THR A 560 -26.18 2.29 4.86
N ILE A 561 -25.90 0.99 4.89
CA ILE A 561 -24.63 0.41 5.32
C ILE A 561 -23.87 -0.01 4.06
N THR A 562 -22.76 0.68 3.78
CA THR A 562 -21.90 0.38 2.64
C THR A 562 -20.73 -0.48 3.08
N ILE A 563 -20.50 -1.61 2.41
CA ILE A 563 -19.40 -2.53 2.70
C ILE A 563 -18.68 -2.89 1.40
N ARG A 564 -17.54 -2.25 1.13
CA ARG A 564 -16.72 -2.49 -0.07
C ARG A 564 -15.69 -3.62 0.09
N SER A 565 -15.47 -4.12 1.30
CA SER A 565 -14.56 -5.26 1.54
C SER A 565 -14.88 -6.01 2.82
N PHE A 566 -14.67 -7.33 2.82
CA PHE A 566 -14.62 -8.15 4.04
C PHE A 566 -13.19 -8.49 4.48
N VAL A 567 -12.15 -7.85 3.96
CA VAL A 567 -10.73 -8.14 4.32
C VAL A 567 -10.37 -7.56 5.70
N TYR A 568 -11.07 -8.03 6.74
CA TYR A 568 -10.91 -7.70 8.15
C TYR A 568 -10.59 -8.97 8.95
N TYR A 569 -9.50 -9.64 8.56
CA TYR A 569 -9.01 -10.84 9.23
C TYR A 569 -8.37 -10.53 10.58
N ASP A 570 -8.36 -11.52 11.47
CA ASP A 570 -7.61 -11.51 12.73
C ASP A 570 -7.88 -10.26 13.59
N GLU A 571 -6.86 -9.46 13.89
CA GLU A 571 -6.96 -8.27 14.75
C GLU A 571 -7.82 -7.14 14.15
N ARG A 572 -8.14 -7.20 12.86
CA ARG A 572 -9.03 -6.24 12.19
C ARG A 572 -10.51 -6.63 12.28
N LEU A 573 -10.82 -7.89 12.58
CA LEU A 573 -12.21 -8.35 12.71
C LEU A 573 -13.02 -7.55 13.75
N PRO A 574 -12.47 -7.19 14.93
CA PRO A 574 -13.16 -6.32 15.88
C PRO A 574 -13.56 -4.95 15.32
N VAL A 575 -12.81 -4.38 14.36
CA VAL A 575 -13.13 -3.10 13.72
C VAL A 575 -14.41 -3.22 12.91
N PHE A 576 -14.49 -4.26 12.07
CA PHE A 576 -15.69 -4.54 11.28
C PHE A 576 -16.92 -4.79 12.18
N LYS A 577 -16.76 -5.63 13.21
CA LYS A 577 -17.84 -5.93 14.16
C LYS A 577 -18.33 -4.67 14.85
N SER A 578 -17.42 -3.85 15.37
CA SER A 578 -17.77 -2.60 16.07
C SER A 578 -18.50 -1.62 15.17
N PHE A 579 -18.12 -1.55 13.88
CA PHE A 579 -18.81 -0.75 12.88
C PHE A 579 -20.24 -1.23 12.66
N ILE A 580 -20.45 -2.53 12.37
CA ILE A 580 -21.79 -3.10 12.17
C ILE A 580 -22.65 -2.94 13.44
N ASP A 581 -22.09 -3.21 14.61
CA ASP A 581 -22.79 -3.03 15.89
C ASP A 581 -23.24 -1.57 16.08
N SER A 582 -22.39 -0.61 15.69
CA SER A 582 -22.70 0.81 15.76
C SER A 582 -23.82 1.21 14.79
N CYS A 583 -23.82 0.66 13.59
CA CYS A 583 -24.87 0.90 12.59
C CYS A 583 -26.24 0.42 13.13
N PHE A 584 -26.32 -0.83 13.58
CA PHE A 584 -27.59 -1.39 14.07
C PHE A 584 -28.08 -0.76 15.37
N ARG A 585 -27.19 -0.33 16.27
CA ARG A 585 -27.58 0.52 17.42
C ARG A 585 -28.21 1.85 16.99
N GLN A 586 -27.69 2.46 15.93
CA GLN A 586 -28.24 3.73 15.43
C GLN A 586 -29.58 3.52 14.69
N ILE A 587 -29.69 2.44 13.91
CA ILE A 587 -30.94 2.02 13.26
C ILE A 587 -32.02 1.79 14.31
N GLU A 588 -31.72 1.03 15.37
CA GLU A 588 -32.64 0.78 16.48
C GLU A 588 -33.04 2.06 17.22
N SER A 589 -32.06 2.88 17.61
CA SER A 589 -32.34 4.10 18.40
C SER A 589 -33.11 5.18 17.64
N LYS A 590 -32.97 5.23 16.31
CA LYS A 590 -33.71 6.15 15.44
C LYS A 590 -34.98 5.52 14.84
N GLN A 591 -35.28 4.28 15.21
CA GLN A 591 -36.45 3.53 14.74
C GLN A 591 -36.53 3.45 13.21
N ILE A 592 -35.38 3.21 12.58
CA ILE A 592 -35.29 3.10 11.13
C ILE A 592 -35.96 1.81 10.66
N GLU A 593 -36.88 1.90 9.70
CA GLU A 593 -37.65 0.77 9.18
C GLU A 593 -37.06 0.18 7.90
N ASN A 594 -36.34 0.97 7.10
CA ASN A 594 -35.72 0.54 5.85
C ASN A 594 -34.19 0.54 5.96
N VAL A 595 -33.54 -0.57 5.59
CA VAL A 595 -32.08 -0.71 5.59
C VAL A 595 -31.59 -1.20 4.24
N VAL A 596 -30.66 -0.46 3.64
CA VAL A 596 -29.85 -0.89 2.51
C VAL A 596 -28.51 -1.42 3.00
N ILE A 597 -28.14 -2.62 2.55
CA ILE A 597 -26.77 -3.13 2.62
C ILE A 597 -26.17 -3.05 1.21
N ASP A 598 -25.28 -2.09 0.98
CA ASP A 598 -24.61 -1.92 -0.31
C ASP A 598 -23.34 -2.77 -0.36
N LEU A 599 -23.40 -3.89 -1.08
CA LEU A 599 -22.31 -4.84 -1.30
C LEU A 599 -21.68 -4.73 -2.70
N ARG A 600 -22.08 -3.72 -3.51
CA ARG A 600 -21.52 -3.52 -4.84
C ARG A 600 -19.99 -3.35 -4.74
N ASP A 601 -19.27 -3.96 -5.67
CA ASP A 601 -17.80 -3.94 -5.76
C ASP A 601 -17.08 -4.65 -4.59
N ASN A 602 -17.79 -5.39 -3.74
CA ASN A 602 -17.18 -6.12 -2.64
C ASN A 602 -16.63 -7.48 -3.09
N GLY A 603 -15.31 -7.55 -3.27
CA GLY A 603 -14.59 -8.75 -3.68
C GLY A 603 -14.53 -9.88 -2.63
N GLY A 604 -15.05 -9.67 -1.42
CA GLY A 604 -15.07 -10.67 -0.35
C GLY A 604 -14.02 -10.45 0.74
N GLY A 605 -13.60 -11.54 1.41
CA GLY A 605 -12.70 -11.50 2.57
C GLY A 605 -13.09 -12.49 3.67
N ASP A 606 -12.97 -12.09 4.93
CA ASP A 606 -13.19 -12.93 6.11
C ASP A 606 -14.67 -13.33 6.26
N PRO A 607 -15.02 -14.63 6.23
CA PRO A 607 -16.39 -15.10 6.44
C PRO A 607 -16.97 -14.74 7.81
N TYR A 608 -16.15 -14.45 8.83
CA TYR A 608 -16.65 -13.95 10.11
C TYR A 608 -17.33 -12.58 10.01
N CYS A 609 -16.94 -11.75 9.05
CA CYS A 609 -17.61 -10.48 8.80
C CYS A 609 -19.05 -10.71 8.31
N ALA A 610 -19.21 -11.55 7.28
CA ALA A 610 -20.51 -11.92 6.75
C ALA A 610 -21.38 -12.65 7.79
N ALA A 611 -20.79 -13.56 8.57
CA ALA A 611 -21.51 -14.26 9.63
C ALA A 611 -22.01 -13.29 10.72
N HIS A 612 -21.21 -12.30 11.12
CA HIS A 612 -21.59 -11.30 12.11
C HIS A 612 -22.72 -10.40 11.61
N LEU A 613 -22.65 -9.94 10.35
CA LEU A 613 -23.76 -9.20 9.72
C LEU A 613 -25.04 -10.04 9.68
N LEU A 614 -24.96 -11.31 9.28
CA LEU A 614 -26.11 -12.23 9.26
C LEU A 614 -26.79 -12.37 10.63
N GLN A 615 -26.07 -12.25 11.74
CA GLN A 615 -26.69 -12.30 13.07
C GLN A 615 -27.62 -11.11 13.34
N TYR A 616 -27.39 -9.95 12.72
CA TYR A 616 -28.29 -8.80 12.82
C TYR A 616 -29.50 -8.89 11.88
N ILE A 617 -29.38 -9.54 10.72
CA ILE A 617 -30.42 -9.49 9.69
C ILE A 617 -31.20 -10.80 9.50
N SER A 618 -30.84 -11.87 10.22
CA SER A 618 -31.55 -13.16 10.16
C SER A 618 -32.62 -13.25 11.24
N ASN A 619 -33.77 -13.86 10.91
CA ASN A 619 -34.88 -14.08 11.85
C ASN A 619 -34.86 -15.47 12.52
N GLU A 620 -33.99 -16.37 12.05
CA GLU A 620 -33.87 -17.73 12.57
C GLU A 620 -32.40 -18.19 12.65
N PRO A 621 -32.08 -19.17 13.52
CA PRO A 621 -30.74 -19.77 13.57
C PRO A 621 -30.31 -20.34 12.22
N PHE A 622 -29.13 -19.93 11.75
CA PHE A 622 -28.56 -20.32 10.47
C PHE A 622 -27.24 -21.08 10.65
N ARG A 623 -26.78 -21.74 9.59
CA ARG A 623 -25.43 -22.29 9.49
C ARG A 623 -24.77 -21.62 8.29
N TYR A 624 -23.54 -21.14 8.46
CA TYR A 624 -22.86 -20.44 7.37
C TYR A 624 -22.28 -21.46 6.38
N TYR A 625 -21.39 -22.34 6.83
CA TYR A 625 -20.81 -23.39 5.99
C TYR A 625 -21.51 -24.72 6.12
N LYS A 626 -21.65 -25.44 5.00
CA LYS A 626 -22.14 -26.82 4.99
C LYS A 626 -21.24 -27.70 5.87
N LYS A 627 -21.83 -28.67 6.58
CA LYS A 627 -21.05 -29.55 7.45
C LYS A 627 -19.98 -30.32 6.68
N SER A 628 -18.80 -30.46 7.30
CA SER A 628 -17.67 -31.24 6.78
C SER A 628 -17.11 -30.76 5.44
N THR A 629 -17.37 -29.50 5.04
CA THR A 629 -16.82 -28.94 3.79
C THR A 629 -15.55 -28.15 3.98
N THR A 630 -15.24 -27.69 5.20
CA THR A 630 -14.06 -26.86 5.46
C THR A 630 -13.17 -27.44 6.55
N SER A 631 -11.85 -27.32 6.43
CA SER A 631 -10.90 -27.60 7.52
C SER A 631 -10.61 -26.38 8.40
N ALA A 632 -10.89 -25.18 7.91
CA ALA A 632 -10.87 -23.91 8.65
C ALA A 632 -12.32 -23.52 9.06
N TYR A 633 -12.49 -22.53 9.94
CA TYR A 633 -13.84 -21.99 10.28
C TYR A 633 -14.86 -23.06 10.74
N LYS A 634 -14.40 -24.07 11.51
CA LYS A 634 -15.25 -25.20 11.94
C LYS A 634 -16.43 -24.79 12.81
N ASP A 635 -16.31 -23.66 13.49
CA ASP A 635 -17.38 -23.03 14.25
C ASP A 635 -18.50 -22.49 13.35
N LEU A 636 -18.18 -22.04 12.13
CA LEU A 636 -19.17 -21.61 11.12
C LEU A 636 -19.97 -22.78 10.49
N GLU A 637 -19.60 -24.05 10.76
CA GLU A 637 -20.41 -25.24 10.48
C GLU A 637 -21.47 -25.50 11.58
N LYS A 638 -21.44 -24.76 12.70
CA LYS A 638 -22.44 -24.87 13.77
C LYS A 638 -23.63 -23.96 13.48
N LYS A 639 -24.76 -24.22 14.16
CA LYS A 639 -25.88 -23.27 14.12
C LYS A 639 -25.51 -22.02 14.91
N ILE A 640 -25.57 -20.87 14.25
CA ILE A 640 -25.36 -19.53 14.79
C ILE A 640 -26.73 -18.94 15.08
N LYS A 641 -26.89 -18.31 16.25
CA LYS A 641 -28.14 -17.63 16.62
C LYS A 641 -28.09 -16.18 16.16
N PRO A 642 -29.21 -15.62 15.65
CA PRO A 642 -29.36 -14.19 15.51
C PRO A 642 -29.19 -13.47 16.85
N PHE A 643 -28.86 -12.18 16.81
CA PHE A 643 -28.89 -11.33 17.99
C PHE A 643 -30.34 -11.13 18.48
N GLU A 644 -30.52 -10.88 19.78
CA GLU A 644 -31.86 -10.69 20.36
C GLU A 644 -32.52 -9.40 19.84
N ASN A 645 -31.73 -8.39 19.50
CA ASN A 645 -32.16 -7.16 18.84
C ASN A 645 -31.86 -7.19 17.33
N ASN A 646 -32.12 -8.33 16.68
CA ASN A 646 -32.01 -8.42 15.23
C ASN A 646 -32.99 -7.44 14.54
N PHE A 647 -32.58 -6.94 13.38
CA PHE A 647 -33.38 -6.07 12.54
C PHE A 647 -34.52 -6.85 11.88
N ASN A 648 -35.75 -6.34 12.04
CA ASN A 648 -36.98 -6.96 11.53
C ASN A 648 -37.76 -6.05 10.55
N GLY A 649 -37.14 -4.96 10.09
CA GLY A 649 -37.72 -4.07 9.08
C GLY A 649 -37.43 -4.53 7.65
N ASN A 650 -37.58 -3.62 6.70
CA ASN A 650 -37.37 -3.88 5.29
C ASN A 650 -35.88 -3.84 4.95
N LEU A 651 -35.38 -4.94 4.38
CA LEU A 651 -33.97 -5.10 4.04
C LEU A 651 -33.81 -5.14 2.52
N TYR A 652 -32.98 -4.24 2.00
CA TYR A 652 -32.58 -4.18 0.60
C TYR A 652 -31.08 -4.44 0.49
N VAL A 653 -30.64 -5.23 -0.48
CA VAL A 653 -29.23 -5.62 -0.62
C VAL A 653 -28.77 -5.34 -2.03
N LEU A 654 -27.86 -4.38 -2.20
CA LEU A 654 -27.35 -4.01 -3.51
C LEU A 654 -26.17 -4.90 -3.87
N ILE A 655 -26.24 -5.57 -5.01
CA ILE A 655 -25.23 -6.51 -5.49
C ILE A 655 -24.85 -6.22 -6.94
N ASN A 656 -23.62 -6.57 -7.34
CA ASN A 656 -23.22 -6.50 -8.73
C ASN A 656 -22.23 -7.61 -9.11
N SER A 657 -21.83 -7.62 -10.38
CA SER A 657 -20.93 -8.63 -10.92
C SER A 657 -19.53 -8.65 -10.31
N LEU A 658 -19.12 -7.64 -9.55
CA LEU A 658 -17.86 -7.63 -8.80
C LEU A 658 -18.01 -8.19 -7.37
N CYS A 659 -19.22 -8.51 -6.92
CA CYS A 659 -19.44 -9.25 -5.68
C CYS A 659 -18.82 -10.66 -5.77
N ALA A 660 -17.66 -10.86 -5.13
CA ALA A 660 -16.89 -12.09 -5.22
C ALA A 660 -16.65 -12.77 -3.86
N SER A 661 -16.15 -14.00 -3.88
CA SER A 661 -15.74 -14.78 -2.70
C SER A 661 -16.81 -14.77 -1.57
N THR A 662 -16.44 -14.35 -0.36
CA THR A 662 -17.36 -14.24 0.80
C THR A 662 -18.63 -13.42 0.53
N THR A 663 -18.60 -12.45 -0.38
CA THR A 663 -19.80 -11.70 -0.78
C THR A 663 -20.77 -12.62 -1.53
N GLY A 664 -20.28 -13.45 -2.45
CA GLY A 664 -21.10 -14.47 -3.12
C GLY A 664 -21.68 -15.49 -2.14
N HIS A 665 -20.91 -15.90 -1.13
CA HIS A 665 -21.42 -16.74 -0.04
C HIS A 665 -22.56 -16.05 0.73
N LEU A 666 -22.38 -14.79 1.15
CA LEU A 666 -23.41 -14.02 1.84
C LEU A 666 -24.68 -13.90 0.97
N SER A 667 -24.54 -13.44 -0.27
CA SER A 667 -25.66 -13.34 -1.22
C SER A 667 -26.38 -14.68 -1.41
N SER A 668 -25.65 -15.80 -1.44
CA SER A 668 -26.25 -17.14 -1.56
C SER A 668 -27.14 -17.48 -0.38
N ILE A 669 -26.72 -17.11 0.84
CA ILE A 669 -27.49 -17.36 2.07
C ILE A 669 -28.72 -16.46 2.10
N LEU A 670 -28.57 -15.18 1.74
CA LEU A 670 -29.67 -14.22 1.69
C LEU A 670 -30.76 -14.65 0.70
N ALA A 671 -30.37 -14.97 -0.53
CA ALA A 671 -31.28 -15.46 -1.55
C ALA A 671 -31.94 -16.79 -1.15
N HIS A 672 -31.17 -17.75 -0.61
CA HIS A 672 -31.70 -19.05 -0.20
C HIS A 672 -32.73 -18.95 0.94
N LYS A 673 -32.53 -17.99 1.85
CA LYS A 673 -33.40 -17.78 3.01
C LYS A 673 -34.48 -16.73 2.80
N ASN A 674 -34.54 -16.10 1.62
CA ASN A 674 -35.43 -14.97 1.34
C ASN A 674 -35.27 -13.85 2.40
N LEU A 675 -34.01 -13.52 2.73
CA LEU A 675 -33.64 -12.48 3.69
C LEU A 675 -33.31 -11.18 2.95
N GLY A 676 -34.31 -10.30 2.89
CA GLY A 676 -34.25 -9.05 2.15
C GLY A 676 -34.41 -9.22 0.64
N THR A 677 -34.46 -8.09 -0.05
CA THR A 677 -34.62 -7.98 -1.51
C THR A 677 -33.28 -7.65 -2.16
N LEU A 678 -32.77 -8.54 -3.01
CA LEU A 678 -31.51 -8.35 -3.74
C LEU A 678 -31.78 -7.53 -5.01
N ILE A 679 -31.01 -6.47 -5.22
CA ILE A 679 -31.19 -5.51 -6.33
C ILE A 679 -29.83 -5.29 -7.01
N GLY A 680 -29.80 -5.32 -8.34
CA GLY A 680 -28.60 -5.03 -9.12
C GLY A 680 -28.32 -6.06 -10.21
N SER A 681 -27.14 -6.67 -10.24
CA SER A 681 -26.76 -7.67 -11.26
C SER A 681 -26.25 -8.97 -10.65
N GLU A 682 -26.22 -10.05 -11.46
CA GLU A 682 -25.69 -11.37 -11.04
C GLU A 682 -24.30 -11.22 -10.42
N THR A 683 -24.09 -11.81 -9.24
CA THR A 683 -22.80 -11.72 -8.52
C THR A 683 -21.68 -12.44 -9.28
N GLY A 684 -20.43 -12.05 -9.02
CA GLY A 684 -19.26 -12.68 -9.62
C GLY A 684 -18.91 -14.05 -9.04
N ALA A 685 -19.25 -14.28 -7.78
CA ALA A 685 -19.07 -15.57 -7.09
C ALA A 685 -20.41 -16.26 -6.80
N THR A 686 -20.31 -17.53 -6.41
CA THR A 686 -21.46 -18.40 -6.12
C THR A 686 -21.42 -18.87 -4.65
N TYR A 687 -22.29 -19.83 -4.31
CA TYR A 687 -22.38 -20.43 -2.97
C TYR A 687 -21.18 -21.33 -2.59
N SER A 688 -20.29 -21.60 -3.54
CA SER A 688 -19.12 -22.46 -3.41
C SER A 688 -17.93 -21.80 -4.09
N CYS A 689 -16.78 -21.75 -3.42
CA CYS A 689 -15.54 -21.26 -4.02
C CYS A 689 -14.37 -22.16 -3.63
N ASN A 690 -13.35 -22.22 -4.48
CA ASN A 690 -12.03 -22.72 -4.08
C ASN A 690 -11.20 -21.51 -3.66
N ALA A 691 -10.59 -21.55 -2.48
CA ALA A 691 -9.80 -20.46 -1.92
C ALA A 691 -8.65 -21.00 -1.04
N HIS A 692 -8.10 -20.15 -0.16
CA HIS A 692 -6.93 -20.46 0.67
C HIS A 692 -5.75 -20.87 -0.21
N ASN A 693 -5.20 -19.90 -0.93
CA ASN A 693 -4.15 -20.18 -1.90
C ASN A 693 -2.80 -20.44 -1.24
N ILE A 694 -1.99 -21.28 -1.88
CA ILE A 694 -0.54 -21.22 -1.76
C ILE A 694 -0.03 -20.18 -2.75
N GLN A 695 1.04 -19.49 -2.36
CA GLN A 695 1.71 -18.51 -3.19
C GLN A 695 3.18 -18.90 -3.36
N PHE A 696 3.66 -18.84 -4.60
CA PHE A 696 5.07 -19.07 -4.94
C PHE A 696 5.45 -18.28 -6.19
N GLU A 697 6.76 -18.16 -6.45
CA GLU A 697 7.30 -17.54 -7.66
C GLU A 697 7.77 -18.64 -8.61
N LEU A 698 7.49 -18.49 -9.91
CA LEU A 698 8.01 -19.39 -10.93
C LEU A 698 9.53 -19.26 -11.00
N GLU A 699 10.24 -20.40 -11.08
CA GLU A 699 11.68 -20.46 -10.81
C GLU A 699 12.54 -19.59 -11.72
N ASN A 700 12.19 -19.49 -13.01
CA ASN A 700 13.00 -18.78 -13.99
C ASN A 700 12.54 -17.33 -14.22
N THR A 701 11.23 -17.09 -14.26
CA THR A 701 10.65 -15.77 -14.57
C THR A 701 10.38 -14.92 -13.33
N GLY A 702 10.15 -15.55 -12.17
CA GLY A 702 9.71 -14.88 -10.95
C GLY A 702 8.23 -14.49 -10.96
N ILE A 703 7.43 -14.89 -11.95
CA ILE A 703 5.98 -14.64 -11.97
C ILE A 703 5.35 -15.25 -10.72
N ARG A 704 4.50 -14.49 -10.00
CA ARG A 704 3.79 -15.02 -8.83
C ARG A 704 2.61 -15.87 -9.26
N ALA A 705 2.54 -17.09 -8.76
CA ALA A 705 1.40 -17.98 -8.91
C ALA A 705 0.65 -18.10 -7.59
N PHE A 706 -0.69 -18.14 -7.68
CA PHE A 706 -1.61 -18.36 -6.57
C PHE A 706 -2.47 -19.56 -6.92
N ILE A 707 -2.42 -20.63 -6.13
CA ILE A 707 -3.20 -21.85 -6.38
C ILE A 707 -4.10 -22.11 -5.19
N ALA A 708 -5.42 -22.06 -5.38
CA ALA A 708 -6.38 -22.37 -4.32
C ALA A 708 -6.21 -23.81 -3.83
N THR A 709 -6.30 -24.07 -2.53
CA THR A 709 -6.05 -25.42 -1.96
C THR A 709 -7.25 -26.01 -1.23
N LYS A 710 -8.31 -25.23 -1.01
CA LYS A 710 -9.49 -25.66 -0.24
C LYS A 710 -10.78 -25.21 -0.90
N THR A 711 -11.79 -26.08 -0.87
CA THR A 711 -13.16 -25.73 -1.25
C THR A 711 -13.95 -25.27 -0.03
N TYR A 712 -14.65 -24.15 -0.16
CA TYR A 712 -15.61 -23.65 0.83
C TYR A 712 -17.00 -23.65 0.19
N GLN A 713 -18.02 -24.05 0.95
CA GLN A 713 -19.40 -24.14 0.46
C GLN A 713 -20.36 -23.74 1.57
N THR A 714 -21.27 -22.80 1.29
CA THR A 714 -22.33 -22.40 2.22
C THR A 714 -23.37 -23.52 2.41
N ASP A 715 -24.12 -23.49 3.51
CA ASP A 715 -25.16 -24.49 3.83
C ASP A 715 -26.48 -24.26 3.05
N VAL A 716 -26.36 -23.98 1.75
CA VAL A 716 -27.50 -23.76 0.83
C VAL A 716 -27.66 -24.95 -0.12
N VAL A 717 -28.86 -25.10 -0.69
CA VAL A 717 -29.20 -26.15 -1.65
C VAL A 717 -29.85 -25.59 -2.91
N GLY A 718 -29.76 -26.31 -4.02
CA GLY A 718 -30.43 -25.96 -5.28
C GLY A 718 -29.70 -24.94 -6.17
N MET A 719 -28.54 -24.45 -5.76
CA MET A 719 -27.75 -23.47 -6.52
C MET A 719 -26.69 -24.15 -7.41
N LYS A 720 -26.36 -23.50 -8.54
CA LYS A 720 -25.37 -24.01 -9.52
C LYS A 720 -24.00 -23.37 -9.27
N LYS A 721 -22.94 -24.19 -9.30
CA LYS A 721 -21.56 -23.71 -9.09
C LYS A 721 -21.00 -22.83 -10.23
N ASN A 722 -21.62 -22.89 -11.42
CA ASN A 722 -21.21 -22.11 -12.59
C ASN A 722 -22.11 -20.89 -12.85
N ARG A 723 -22.82 -20.43 -11.82
CA ARG A 723 -23.66 -19.23 -11.87
C ARG A 723 -23.51 -18.45 -10.58
N GLY A 724 -23.47 -17.13 -10.71
CA GLY A 724 -23.58 -16.21 -9.60
C GLY A 724 -24.97 -16.25 -8.98
N ILE A 725 -25.14 -15.46 -7.92
CA ILE A 725 -26.41 -15.26 -7.26
C ILE A 725 -27.16 -14.18 -8.03
N LEU A 726 -28.37 -14.52 -8.48
CA LEU A 726 -29.23 -13.60 -9.21
C LEU A 726 -29.91 -12.63 -8.22
N PRO A 727 -30.08 -11.35 -8.60
CA PRO A 727 -30.92 -10.43 -7.85
C PRO A 727 -32.40 -10.77 -8.02
N ASP A 728 -33.24 -10.30 -7.09
CA ASP A 728 -34.69 -10.31 -7.23
C ASP A 728 -35.15 -9.25 -8.25
N TYR A 729 -34.44 -8.11 -8.30
CA TYR A 729 -34.61 -7.07 -9.31
C TYR A 729 -33.30 -6.84 -10.08
N GLU A 730 -33.27 -7.29 -11.34
CA GLU A 730 -32.14 -7.09 -12.23
C GLU A 730 -32.13 -5.67 -12.82
N ILE A 731 -30.99 -4.98 -12.68
CA ILE A 731 -30.76 -3.61 -13.14
C ILE A 731 -29.80 -3.65 -14.34
N ASN A 732 -30.32 -3.23 -15.50
CA ASN A 732 -29.54 -3.08 -16.72
C ASN A 732 -29.33 -1.59 -17.00
N ARG A 733 -28.08 -1.17 -17.17
CA ARG A 733 -27.72 0.24 -17.40
C ARG A 733 -27.57 0.50 -18.89
N SER A 734 -28.23 1.53 -19.41
CA SER A 734 -27.92 2.04 -20.74
C SER A 734 -26.61 2.83 -20.74
N LEU A 735 -26.05 3.09 -21.92
CA LEU A 735 -24.88 3.97 -22.06
C LEU A 735 -25.13 5.35 -21.44
N GLU A 736 -26.33 5.90 -21.61
CA GLU A 736 -26.70 7.21 -21.04
C GLU A 736 -26.68 7.16 -19.51
N ASP A 737 -27.21 6.10 -18.90
CA ASP A 737 -27.23 5.98 -17.43
C ASP A 737 -25.83 5.88 -16.83
N ILE A 738 -24.88 5.29 -17.56
CA ILE A 738 -23.47 5.22 -17.18
C ILE A 738 -22.80 6.60 -17.32
N ILE A 739 -23.05 7.31 -18.42
CA ILE A 739 -22.53 8.67 -18.65
C ILE A 739 -23.07 9.65 -17.61
N ASP A 740 -24.37 9.58 -17.30
CA ASP A 740 -25.07 10.40 -16.32
C ASP A 740 -24.79 9.99 -14.87
N LYS A 741 -24.11 8.86 -14.64
CA LYS A 741 -23.78 8.30 -13.33
C LYS A 741 -25.01 8.08 -12.43
N LYS A 742 -26.11 7.60 -13.01
CA LYS A 742 -27.33 7.29 -12.23
C LYS A 742 -27.11 6.10 -11.30
N ASP A 743 -27.71 6.14 -10.12
CA ASP A 743 -27.76 5.02 -9.17
C ASP A 743 -29.12 4.31 -9.29
N LEU A 744 -29.30 3.55 -10.37
CA LEU A 744 -30.55 2.87 -10.69
C LEU A 744 -30.93 1.81 -9.64
N GLU A 745 -29.94 1.21 -8.97
CA GLU A 745 -30.17 0.30 -7.87
C GLU A 745 -30.83 1.03 -6.68
N MET A 746 -30.34 2.22 -6.31
CA MET A 746 -30.96 3.03 -5.25
C MET A 746 -32.31 3.62 -5.67
N GLU A 747 -32.48 4.04 -6.93
CA GLU A 747 -33.79 4.45 -7.46
C GLU A 747 -34.82 3.33 -7.32
N LYS A 748 -34.42 2.08 -7.56
CA LYS A 748 -35.29 0.92 -7.37
C LYS A 748 -35.63 0.68 -5.89
N VAL A 749 -34.69 0.91 -4.97
CA VAL A 749 -34.99 0.86 -3.53
C VAL A 749 -36.07 1.89 -3.17
N MET A 750 -35.93 3.13 -3.64
CA MET A 750 -36.91 4.19 -3.37
C MET A 750 -38.30 3.84 -3.93
N GLU A 751 -38.37 3.29 -5.14
CA GLU A 751 -39.63 2.83 -5.73
C GLU A 751 -40.32 1.75 -4.88
N LEU A 752 -39.55 0.85 -4.27
CA LEU A 752 -40.08 -0.21 -3.41
C LEU A 752 -40.56 0.35 -2.07
N ILE A 753 -39.82 1.29 -1.48
CA ILE A 753 -40.23 1.98 -0.24
C ILE A 753 -41.54 2.75 -0.45
N ASP A 754 -41.68 3.46 -1.58
CA ASP A 754 -42.88 4.24 -1.91
C ASP A 754 -44.12 3.37 -2.21
N ALA A 755 -43.92 2.07 -2.50
CA ALA A 755 -45.00 1.15 -2.85
C ALA A 755 -45.60 0.41 -1.65
N GLU A 756 -44.95 0.47 -0.48
CA GLU A 756 -45.42 -0.11 0.79
C GLU A 756 -46.31 0.87 1.59
#